data_AF-A0A1B8S333-F1
#
_entry.id   AF-A0A1B8S333-F1
#
_cell.length_a   1.000
_cell.length_b   1.000
_cell.length_c   1.000
_cell.angle_alpha   90.00
_cell.angle_beta   90.00
_cell.angle_gamma   90.00
#
_symmetry.space_group_name_H-M   'P 1'
#
loop_
_entity.id
_entity.type
_entity.pdbx_description
1 polymer ?
#
loop_
_entity_poly.entity_id
_entity_poly.type
_entity_poly.pdbx_seq_one_letter_code
_entity_poly.pdbx_strand_id
1 'polypeptide(L)'
;MFRIRKIADAHAPASQAAIGKALAILRAQFPGKRSADIDALPEHLNNPFAKRFIPSLFVAENGRGDVRGTALLLFDPELDFAFLDILAATPVETAGSGTGGALYQRIRQEAAALGAAGLYFECLPDNPESVHDSAALAQNAARLKFYERYGARPITGTSYELPLSPEDTDMPHLVFDGLGQFDLPQAERLKEIFRAILERKYADLCPPEYVRKVVASVTSGGYGLRPPRYAARAVSMPPPTGLQISMVINDRHDIHHIHTRGYVESPVRITAVTAALDATGLFARLPPRHFPDRWIKAAHDPKLVDYLRSACAEAPEKGAVYPYVFPVRNTARRPRERTVLAGYWCIDTFTPINRNAWPAARRAVDCTLTAAEDVLNGAPAAYALVRPPGHHAEYKTFGGFCYLSNAAIAANFLSRHGRVAMLDIDYHHGNGQQDIFYTRADVLTVSIHGDPSFAYPYFTGFRDETGQGSGAGYNLNLPLAEQATPGDFHTALQKALARIAEHDPGFLVLCLGFDTGRGDPTGTWKLRPQDFRQTGACIGRQPFPILVVQEGGYLVRTLGDNAAAFFSGLAEGIAQRPKPAASPRPAPSPKRRWRKTLRAGDVARITQLVAETGKFSTEEIEIAGELAQERLSAGSASGYHFLLAESGTRLQGYACFGPVPGSDQSWDLYWIAVDPSHQGTGLGRLLMQRSEAAIRQAKGRKVYIDTSSSPPYAATRRFYERMGYVLCAEFPDFYRDGDGKSVYEKTLDH
;
A
#
# COMPACT_ATOMS: atom_id res chain seq x y z
N MET A 1 7.60 -4.72 -23.26
CA MET A 1 7.07 -3.72 -22.31
C MET A 1 7.41 -4.18 -20.89
N PHE A 2 8.00 -3.32 -20.08
CA PHE A 2 8.39 -3.61 -18.69
C PHE A 2 7.66 -2.64 -17.74
N ARG A 3 7.32 -3.10 -16.53
CA ARG A 3 6.70 -2.31 -15.45
C ARG A 3 7.77 -1.92 -14.46
N ILE A 4 7.71 -0.73 -13.89
CA ILE A 4 8.53 -0.37 -12.72
C ILE A 4 7.64 -0.45 -11.48
N ARG A 5 8.02 -1.29 -10.51
CA ARG A 5 7.28 -1.52 -9.26
C ARG A 5 8.15 -1.09 -8.07
N LYS A 6 7.58 -0.31 -7.15
CA LYS A 6 8.16 -0.08 -5.82
C LYS A 6 7.93 -1.34 -4.96
N ILE A 7 8.96 -1.85 -4.32
CA ILE A 7 8.86 -2.97 -3.39
C ILE A 7 8.39 -2.41 -2.04
N ALA A 8 7.10 -2.58 -1.75
CA ALA A 8 6.47 -2.07 -0.53
C ALA A 8 6.64 -2.99 0.71
N ASP A 9 6.77 -4.29 0.47
CA ASP A 9 6.96 -5.31 1.51
C ASP A 9 7.97 -6.34 0.99
N ALA A 10 9.10 -6.50 1.68
CA ALA A 10 10.15 -7.45 1.30
C ALA A 10 9.86 -8.90 1.75
N HIS A 11 8.82 -9.13 2.54
CA HIS A 11 8.44 -10.47 3.05
C HIS A 11 7.41 -11.18 2.17
N ALA A 12 6.68 -10.46 1.33
CA ALA A 12 5.80 -11.08 0.34
C ALA A 12 6.61 -11.98 -0.62
N PRO A 13 6.18 -13.23 -0.92
CA PRO A 13 6.94 -14.16 -1.77
C PRO A 13 7.31 -13.59 -3.15
N ALA A 14 6.40 -12.81 -3.76
CA ALA A 14 6.65 -12.13 -5.04
C ALA A 14 7.70 -11.01 -4.93
N SER A 15 7.80 -10.35 -3.78
CA SER A 15 8.83 -9.37 -3.50
C SER A 15 10.17 -10.03 -3.21
N GLN A 16 10.21 -11.15 -2.48
CA GLN A 16 11.45 -11.91 -2.23
C GLN A 16 12.10 -12.39 -3.53
N ALA A 17 11.30 -12.93 -4.46
CA ALA A 17 11.79 -13.33 -5.78
C ALA A 17 12.36 -12.15 -6.58
N ALA A 18 11.66 -11.01 -6.57
CA ALA A 18 12.11 -9.79 -7.25
C ALA A 18 13.38 -9.20 -6.61
N ILE A 19 13.47 -9.19 -5.28
CA ILE A 19 14.65 -8.77 -4.51
C ILE A 19 15.82 -9.69 -4.85
N GLY A 20 15.64 -11.01 -4.84
CA GLY A 20 16.70 -11.96 -5.23
C GLY A 20 17.26 -11.70 -6.63
N LYS A 21 16.38 -11.42 -7.61
CA LYS A 21 16.81 -11.04 -8.97
C LYS A 21 17.50 -9.67 -9.00
N ALA A 22 17.02 -8.68 -8.23
CA ALA A 22 17.67 -7.38 -8.10
C ALA A 22 19.08 -7.51 -7.48
N LEU A 23 19.25 -8.35 -6.45
CA LEU A 23 20.55 -8.65 -5.84
C LEU A 23 21.50 -9.32 -6.85
N ALA A 24 21.01 -10.23 -7.70
CA ALA A 24 21.81 -10.84 -8.76
C ALA A 24 22.29 -9.80 -9.79
N ILE A 25 21.42 -8.88 -10.21
CA ILE A 25 21.79 -7.76 -11.10
C ILE A 25 22.86 -6.89 -10.46
N LEU A 26 22.71 -6.60 -9.16
CA LEU A 26 23.66 -5.80 -8.40
C LEU A 26 25.05 -6.42 -8.36
N ARG A 27 25.14 -7.72 -8.03
CA ARG A 27 26.41 -8.45 -8.00
C ARG A 27 27.09 -8.48 -9.37
N ALA A 28 26.31 -8.61 -10.44
CA ALA A 28 26.84 -8.62 -11.80
C ALA A 28 27.33 -7.23 -12.28
N GLN A 29 26.69 -6.14 -11.85
CA GLN A 29 26.99 -4.78 -12.31
C GLN A 29 28.01 -4.04 -11.44
N PHE A 30 28.21 -4.48 -10.19
CA PHE A 30 29.13 -3.85 -9.24
C PHE A 30 30.02 -4.89 -8.56
N PRO A 31 30.94 -5.54 -9.29
CA PRO A 31 31.81 -6.59 -8.73
C PRO A 31 32.72 -6.09 -7.59
N GLY A 32 33.02 -4.79 -7.53
CA GLY A 32 33.81 -4.17 -6.45
C GLY A 32 33.01 -3.77 -5.19
N LYS A 33 31.67 -3.89 -5.18
CA LYS A 33 30.87 -3.56 -3.99
C LYS A 33 30.87 -4.76 -3.03
N ARG A 34 31.11 -4.52 -1.73
CA ARG A 34 31.17 -5.59 -0.72
C ARG A 34 29.86 -6.39 -0.72
N SER A 35 29.95 -7.71 -0.77
CA SER A 35 28.77 -8.59 -0.81
C SER A 35 27.86 -8.38 0.40
N ALA A 36 28.43 -8.10 1.57
CA ALA A 36 27.67 -7.77 2.79
C ALA A 36 26.75 -6.54 2.63
N ASP A 37 27.17 -5.51 1.88
CA ASP A 37 26.35 -4.31 1.65
C ASP A 37 25.19 -4.59 0.70
N ILE A 38 25.39 -5.50 -0.27
CA ILE A 38 24.35 -5.96 -1.18
C ILE A 38 23.36 -6.87 -0.42
N ASP A 39 23.87 -7.78 0.40
CA ASP A 39 23.07 -8.77 1.13
C ASP A 39 22.26 -8.15 2.28
N ALA A 40 22.69 -7.00 2.80
CA ALA A 40 21.95 -6.21 3.80
C ALA A 40 20.76 -5.41 3.21
N LEU A 41 20.64 -5.30 1.88
CA LEU A 41 19.57 -4.53 1.21
C LEU A 41 18.15 -4.96 1.62
N PRO A 42 17.80 -6.26 1.71
CA PRO A 42 16.47 -6.68 2.17
C PRO A 42 16.21 -6.32 3.63
N GLU A 43 17.24 -6.32 4.47
CA GLU A 43 17.13 -5.91 5.87
C GLU A 43 16.91 -4.41 5.99
N HIS A 44 17.64 -3.60 5.19
CA HIS A 44 17.45 -2.16 5.15
C HIS A 44 16.03 -1.77 4.70
N LEU A 45 15.43 -2.48 3.74
CA LEU A 45 14.04 -2.26 3.33
C LEU A 45 13.01 -2.52 4.45
N ASN A 46 13.33 -3.44 5.37
CA ASN A 46 12.45 -3.79 6.50
C ASN A 46 12.76 -2.98 7.78
N ASN A 47 13.87 -2.25 7.81
CA ASN A 47 14.30 -1.42 8.92
C ASN A 47 14.64 0.01 8.45
N PRO A 48 13.62 0.81 8.07
CA PRO A 48 13.80 2.15 7.47
C PRO A 48 14.42 3.20 8.42
N PHE A 49 14.80 2.83 9.64
CA PHE A 49 15.41 3.73 10.62
C PHE A 49 16.87 3.40 10.95
N ALA A 50 17.43 2.30 10.44
CA ALA A 50 18.78 1.86 10.79
C ALA A 50 19.87 2.90 10.46
N LYS A 51 19.71 3.65 9.36
CA LYS A 51 20.66 4.68 8.89
C LYS A 51 20.05 6.08 8.75
N ARG A 52 18.90 6.36 9.39
CA ARG A 52 18.12 7.62 9.26
C ARG A 52 17.70 8.00 7.83
N PHE A 53 17.87 7.10 6.86
CA PHE A 53 17.29 7.19 5.52
C PHE A 53 16.11 6.23 5.39
N ILE A 54 15.08 6.65 4.67
CA ILE A 54 13.95 5.81 4.27
C ILE A 54 14.28 5.19 2.89
N PRO A 55 14.60 3.89 2.81
CA PRO A 55 14.92 3.25 1.53
C PRO A 55 13.64 2.92 0.75
N SER A 56 13.73 3.02 -0.57
CA SER A 56 12.70 2.63 -1.53
C SER A 56 13.35 1.89 -2.70
N LEU A 57 13.11 0.59 -2.79
CA LEU A 57 13.60 -0.25 -3.89
C LEU A 57 12.58 -0.28 -5.03
N PHE A 58 13.05 -0.10 -6.25
CA PHE A 58 12.27 -0.17 -7.48
C PHE A 58 12.83 -1.27 -8.37
N VAL A 59 11.95 -2.10 -8.94
CA VAL A 59 12.33 -3.13 -9.90
C VAL A 59 11.61 -2.89 -11.22
N ALA A 60 12.33 -2.92 -12.33
CA ALA A 60 11.78 -2.96 -13.67
C ALA A 60 11.58 -4.42 -14.07
N GLU A 61 10.34 -4.90 -14.18
CA GLU A 61 10.02 -6.30 -14.47
C GLU A 61 9.25 -6.45 -15.80
N ASN A 62 9.52 -7.51 -16.56
CA ASN A 62 8.72 -7.82 -17.75
C ASN A 62 7.42 -8.55 -17.36
N GLY A 63 6.53 -8.81 -18.34
CA GLY A 63 5.25 -9.52 -18.11
C GLY A 63 5.37 -10.96 -17.59
N ARG A 64 6.59 -11.53 -17.49
CA ARG A 64 6.87 -12.84 -16.89
C ARG A 64 7.44 -12.75 -15.46
N GLY A 65 7.61 -11.53 -14.92
CA GLY A 65 8.23 -11.30 -13.61
C GLY A 65 9.76 -11.38 -13.62
N ASP A 66 10.40 -11.24 -14.79
CA ASP A 66 11.86 -11.11 -14.87
C ASP A 66 12.26 -9.66 -14.66
N VAL A 67 13.06 -9.44 -13.62
CA VAL A 67 13.66 -8.14 -13.33
C VAL A 67 14.74 -7.85 -14.38
N ARG A 68 14.54 -6.77 -15.13
CA ARG A 68 15.41 -6.20 -16.17
C ARG A 68 16.20 -4.99 -15.68
N GLY A 69 15.88 -4.49 -14.49
CA GLY A 69 16.64 -3.43 -13.84
C GLY A 69 16.12 -3.14 -12.44
N THR A 70 16.92 -2.42 -11.67
CA THR A 70 16.64 -2.09 -10.28
C THR A 70 17.17 -0.71 -9.95
N ALA A 71 16.50 -0.01 -9.04
CA ALA A 71 16.96 1.25 -8.48
C ALA A 71 16.67 1.34 -6.97
N LEU A 72 17.60 1.92 -6.20
CA LEU A 72 17.42 2.16 -4.77
C LEU A 72 17.48 3.65 -4.49
N LEU A 73 16.38 4.20 -3.99
CA LEU A 73 16.30 5.57 -3.51
C LEU A 73 16.38 5.59 -1.98
N LEU A 74 17.19 6.46 -1.42
CA LEU A 74 17.27 6.73 0.01
C LEU A 74 16.74 8.14 0.25
N PHE A 75 15.67 8.31 1.02
CA PHE A 75 15.12 9.62 1.32
C PHE A 75 15.48 10.07 2.74
N ASP A 76 15.96 11.30 2.88
CA ASP A 76 16.25 11.92 4.17
C ASP A 76 15.10 12.87 4.54
N PRO A 77 14.23 12.49 5.49
CA PRO A 77 13.09 13.32 5.88
C PRO A 77 13.47 14.50 6.79
N GLU A 78 14.72 14.59 7.25
CA GLU A 78 15.17 15.73 8.08
C GLU A 78 15.74 16.86 7.22
N LEU A 79 16.42 16.49 6.14
CA LEU A 79 17.08 17.40 5.22
C LEU A 79 16.37 17.51 3.86
N ASP A 80 15.21 16.88 3.70
CA ASP A 80 14.36 16.92 2.50
C ASP A 80 15.15 16.70 1.21
N PHE A 81 16.03 15.70 1.18
CA PHE A 81 16.76 15.32 -0.03
C PHE A 81 16.67 13.82 -0.28
N ALA A 82 16.83 13.45 -1.55
CA ALA A 82 16.89 12.05 -1.95
C ALA A 82 18.31 11.71 -2.43
N PHE A 83 18.78 10.52 -2.10
CA PHE A 83 20.04 9.96 -2.57
C PHE A 83 19.75 8.71 -3.41
N LEU A 84 20.09 8.72 -4.70
CA LEU A 84 20.03 7.55 -5.56
C LEU A 84 21.27 6.69 -5.30
N ASP A 85 21.10 5.63 -4.53
CA ASP A 85 22.21 4.72 -4.19
C ASP A 85 22.52 3.74 -5.32
N ILE A 86 21.49 3.26 -6.01
CA ILE A 86 21.62 2.20 -7.00
C ILE A 86 20.77 2.55 -8.21
N LEU A 87 21.35 2.45 -9.40
CA LEU A 87 20.64 2.36 -10.66
C LEU A 87 21.35 1.34 -11.55
N ALA A 88 20.70 0.22 -11.82
CA ALA A 88 21.27 -0.86 -12.63
C ALA A 88 20.23 -1.45 -13.57
N ALA A 89 20.65 -1.82 -14.77
CA ALA A 89 19.85 -2.57 -15.72
C ALA A 89 20.61 -3.82 -16.15
N THR A 90 19.91 -4.91 -16.45
CA THR A 90 20.53 -6.10 -17.04
C THR A 90 21.15 -5.73 -18.39
N PRO A 91 22.40 -6.13 -18.66
CA PRO A 91 22.98 -5.98 -20.00
C PRO A 91 22.21 -6.92 -20.93
N VAL A 92 21.28 -6.37 -21.70
CA VAL A 92 20.70 -7.07 -22.85
C VAL A 92 21.60 -6.73 -24.04
N GLU A 93 21.91 -7.72 -24.90
CA GLU A 93 22.76 -7.67 -26.10
C GLU A 93 22.37 -6.62 -27.16
N THR A 94 21.48 -5.68 -26.84
CA THR A 94 21.12 -4.55 -27.68
C THR A 94 21.22 -3.25 -26.89
N ALA A 95 22.17 -2.41 -27.28
CA ALA A 95 22.26 -1.03 -26.83
C ALA A 95 20.92 -0.32 -27.11
N GLY A 96 20.25 0.20 -26.06
CA GLY A 96 19.07 1.09 -26.21
C GLY A 96 17.73 0.64 -25.60
N SER A 97 17.68 -0.31 -24.66
CA SER A 97 16.40 -0.85 -24.12
C SER A 97 15.47 0.11 -23.36
N GLY A 98 15.83 1.39 -23.15
CA GLY A 98 15.01 2.39 -22.45
C GLY A 98 14.81 2.15 -20.94
N THR A 99 15.22 1.00 -20.40
CA THR A 99 14.95 0.59 -19.01
C THR A 99 15.63 1.50 -17.99
N GLY A 100 16.90 1.85 -18.18
CA GLY A 100 17.64 2.76 -17.30
C GLY A 100 17.04 4.16 -17.27
N GLY A 101 16.62 4.69 -18.43
CA GLY A 101 15.96 5.99 -18.53
C GLY A 101 14.60 6.01 -17.83
N ALA A 102 13.79 4.97 -18.03
CA ALA A 102 12.50 4.83 -17.36
C ALA A 102 12.64 4.67 -15.83
N LEU A 103 13.60 3.88 -15.36
CA LEU A 103 13.91 3.74 -13.93
C LEU A 103 14.35 5.08 -13.34
N TYR A 104 15.28 5.77 -13.99
CA TYR A 104 15.75 7.08 -13.51
C TYR A 104 14.62 8.12 -13.46
N GLN A 105 13.76 8.15 -14.47
CA GLN A 105 12.60 9.05 -14.47
C GLN A 105 11.60 8.72 -13.35
N ARG A 106 11.32 7.43 -13.09
CA ARG A 106 10.48 7.03 -11.96
C ARG A 106 11.10 7.42 -10.62
N ILE A 107 12.42 7.32 -10.48
CA ILE A 107 13.13 7.76 -9.27
C ILE A 107 12.98 9.27 -9.06
N ARG A 108 13.11 10.07 -10.12
CA ARG A 108 12.90 11.53 -10.03
C ARG A 108 11.46 11.88 -9.62
N GLN A 109 10.47 11.17 -10.16
CA GLN A 109 9.06 11.33 -9.76
C GLN A 109 8.85 10.97 -8.29
N GLU A 110 9.43 9.86 -7.83
CA GLU A 110 9.34 9.46 -6.42
C GLU A 110 10.02 10.48 -5.50
N ALA A 111 11.23 10.94 -5.84
CA ALA A 111 11.94 11.94 -5.07
C ALA A 111 11.11 13.23 -4.93
N ALA A 112 10.49 13.69 -6.02
CA ALA A 112 9.58 14.84 -6.00
C ALA A 112 8.32 14.57 -5.15
N ALA A 113 7.72 13.38 -5.25
CA ALA A 113 6.55 12.99 -4.48
C ALA A 113 6.82 12.90 -2.96
N LEU A 114 8.04 12.52 -2.58
CA LEU A 114 8.52 12.53 -1.20
C LEU A 114 8.85 13.95 -0.69
N GLY A 115 8.82 14.96 -1.56
CA GLY A 115 9.12 16.34 -1.21
C GLY A 115 10.61 16.69 -1.23
N ALA A 116 11.46 15.90 -1.89
CA ALA A 116 12.89 16.16 -1.95
C ALA A 116 13.19 17.45 -2.74
N ALA A 117 13.99 18.34 -2.14
CA ALA A 117 14.53 19.57 -2.73
C ALA A 117 15.77 19.32 -3.61
N GLY A 118 16.01 18.07 -4.01
CA GLY A 118 17.14 17.66 -4.83
C GLY A 118 17.39 16.16 -4.77
N LEU A 119 17.88 15.61 -5.88
CA LEU A 119 18.34 14.22 -5.98
C LEU A 119 19.86 14.20 -6.14
N TYR A 120 20.53 13.49 -5.24
CA TYR A 120 21.98 13.36 -5.16
C TYR A 120 22.41 11.93 -5.44
N PHE A 121 23.57 11.72 -6.03
CA PHE A 121 24.16 10.39 -6.19
C PHE A 121 25.64 10.50 -6.57
N GLU A 122 26.38 9.40 -6.40
CA GLU A 122 27.79 9.36 -6.75
C GLU A 122 28.01 8.78 -8.14
N CYS A 123 28.94 9.37 -8.89
CA CYS A 123 29.40 8.84 -10.15
C CYS A 123 30.93 8.97 -10.24
N LEU A 124 31.59 7.88 -10.64
CA LEU A 124 33.04 7.84 -10.83
C LEU A 124 33.49 8.84 -11.91
N PRO A 125 34.74 9.33 -11.82
CA PRO A 125 35.26 10.37 -12.69
C PRO A 125 35.38 9.92 -14.16
N ASP A 126 35.28 10.88 -15.08
CA ASP A 126 35.39 10.73 -16.53
C ASP A 126 36.63 11.45 -17.09
N ASN A 127 37.68 11.59 -16.27
CA ASN A 127 38.92 12.23 -16.65
C ASN A 127 40.09 11.21 -16.65
N PRO A 128 40.99 11.27 -17.64
CA PRO A 128 42.11 10.31 -17.75
C PRO A 128 43.17 10.47 -16.65
N GLU A 129 43.17 11.60 -15.94
CA GLU A 129 44.12 11.89 -14.85
C GLU A 129 43.79 11.07 -13.60
N SER A 130 42.50 10.83 -13.35
CA SER A 130 42.01 10.06 -12.20
C SER A 130 41.81 8.58 -12.54
N VAL A 131 41.38 8.28 -13.78
CA VAL A 131 41.04 6.92 -14.24
C VAL A 131 42.05 6.42 -15.26
N HIS A 132 42.86 5.43 -14.86
CA HIS A 132 43.90 4.86 -15.72
C HIS A 132 43.40 3.70 -16.61
N ASP A 133 42.33 3.01 -16.22
CA ASP A 133 41.70 2.00 -17.08
C ASP A 133 40.81 2.65 -18.14
N SER A 134 41.16 2.43 -19.41
CA SER A 134 40.43 2.97 -20.56
C SER A 134 39.00 2.44 -20.67
N ALA A 135 38.72 1.21 -20.23
CA ALA A 135 37.36 0.64 -20.25
C ALA A 135 36.48 1.29 -19.17
N ALA A 136 36.98 1.42 -17.94
CA ALA A 136 36.33 2.14 -16.86
C ALA A 136 36.07 3.62 -17.22
N LEU A 137 37.06 4.30 -17.81
CA LEU A 137 36.93 5.69 -18.24
C LEU A 137 35.77 5.88 -19.24
N ALA A 138 35.67 4.98 -20.23
CA ALA A 138 34.58 5.01 -21.21
C ALA A 138 33.20 4.75 -20.56
N GLN A 139 33.14 3.83 -19.59
CA GLN A 139 31.91 3.52 -18.86
C GLN A 139 31.44 4.68 -17.97
N ASN A 140 32.37 5.34 -17.26
CA ASN A 140 32.09 6.49 -16.41
C ASN A 140 31.60 7.68 -17.24
N ALA A 141 32.26 7.96 -18.37
CA ALA A 141 31.82 8.96 -19.33
C ALA A 141 30.41 8.66 -19.87
N ALA A 142 30.09 7.39 -20.17
CA ALA A 142 28.76 7.00 -20.62
C ALA A 142 27.68 7.19 -19.53
N ARG A 143 27.99 6.92 -18.25
CA ARG A 143 27.08 7.16 -17.11
C ARG A 143 26.83 8.65 -16.89
N LEU A 144 27.87 9.47 -16.86
CA LEU A 144 27.71 10.92 -16.72
C LEU A 144 26.95 11.51 -17.91
N LYS A 145 27.26 11.07 -19.14
CA LYS A 145 26.49 11.43 -20.35
C LYS A 145 25.02 11.01 -20.27
N PHE A 146 24.68 9.92 -19.58
CA PHE A 146 23.30 9.51 -19.37
C PHE A 146 22.58 10.48 -18.43
N TYR A 147 23.16 10.78 -17.26
CA TYR A 147 22.57 11.66 -16.25
C TYR A 147 22.48 13.13 -16.71
N GLU A 148 23.49 13.61 -17.43
CA GLU A 148 23.54 15.00 -17.94
C GLU A 148 22.37 15.30 -18.90
N ARG A 149 21.85 14.29 -19.62
CA ARG A 149 20.63 14.44 -20.44
C ARG A 149 19.41 14.83 -19.61
N TYR A 150 19.40 14.57 -18.31
CA TYR A 150 18.30 14.93 -17.42
C TYR A 150 18.58 16.22 -16.62
N GLY A 151 19.73 16.88 -16.88
CA GLY A 151 20.18 18.08 -16.18
C GLY A 151 21.05 17.81 -14.95
N ALA A 152 21.28 16.54 -14.61
CA ALA A 152 22.07 16.14 -13.45
C ALA A 152 23.57 16.30 -13.72
N ARG A 153 24.29 17.02 -12.84
CA ARG A 153 25.70 17.40 -13.08
C ARG A 153 26.55 17.27 -11.81
N PRO A 154 27.86 16.92 -11.93
CA PRO A 154 28.79 16.92 -10.81
C PRO A 154 28.85 18.27 -10.09
N ILE A 155 28.93 18.24 -8.77
CA ILE A 155 29.25 19.39 -7.91
C ILE A 155 30.77 19.53 -7.87
N THR A 156 31.28 20.68 -8.28
CA THR A 156 32.71 21.01 -8.35
C THR A 156 33.08 22.13 -7.38
N GLY A 157 34.37 22.32 -7.11
CA GLY A 157 34.85 23.32 -6.14
C GLY A 157 34.65 22.88 -4.69
N THR A 158 34.58 21.57 -4.46
CA THR A 158 34.53 20.97 -3.13
C THR A 158 35.61 19.89 -3.02
N SER A 159 35.89 19.47 -1.81
CA SER A 159 36.84 18.40 -1.51
C SER A 159 36.19 17.02 -1.43
N TYR A 160 34.98 16.83 -1.97
CA TYR A 160 34.27 15.54 -1.93
C TYR A 160 35.06 14.42 -2.62
N GLU A 161 35.89 14.78 -3.60
CA GLU A 161 36.75 13.87 -4.37
C GLU A 161 38.11 13.62 -3.71
N LEU A 162 38.32 14.06 -2.46
CA LEU A 162 39.56 13.76 -1.74
C LEU A 162 39.68 12.24 -1.50
N PRO A 163 40.85 11.64 -1.72
CA PRO A 163 41.08 10.22 -1.41
C PRO A 163 40.99 9.94 0.10
N LEU A 164 40.50 8.74 0.47
CA LEU A 164 40.44 8.31 1.87
C LEU A 164 41.79 7.73 2.32
N SER A 165 42.51 7.05 1.42
CA SER A 165 43.91 6.61 1.58
C SER A 165 44.78 7.02 0.38
N PRO A 166 46.12 7.08 0.53
CA PRO A 166 47.02 7.45 -0.57
C PRO A 166 46.95 6.55 -1.80
N GLU A 167 46.43 5.33 -1.64
CA GLU A 167 46.27 4.33 -2.70
C GLU A 167 44.92 4.44 -3.43
N ASP A 168 43.98 5.23 -2.92
CA ASP A 168 42.68 5.41 -3.56
C ASP A 168 42.83 6.22 -4.86
N THR A 169 42.55 5.54 -5.97
CA THR A 169 42.34 6.15 -7.28
C THR A 169 40.83 6.23 -7.55
N ASP A 170 40.39 7.11 -8.45
CA ASP A 170 38.99 7.16 -8.91
C ASP A 170 37.92 7.64 -7.92
N MET A 171 38.24 8.63 -7.06
CA MET A 171 37.26 9.17 -6.11
C MET A 171 35.99 9.71 -6.81
N PRO A 172 34.78 9.36 -6.33
CA PRO A 172 33.55 9.70 -7.03
C PRO A 172 33.19 11.18 -6.90
N HIS A 173 32.62 11.72 -7.97
CA HIS A 173 31.91 12.99 -7.92
C HIS A 173 30.56 12.80 -7.23
N LEU A 174 30.17 13.76 -6.38
CA LEU A 174 28.78 13.91 -6.01
C LEU A 174 28.04 14.67 -7.11
N VAL A 175 27.00 14.06 -7.67
CA VAL A 175 26.17 14.58 -8.75
C VAL A 175 24.86 15.10 -8.17
N PHE A 176 24.38 16.24 -8.68
CA PHE A 176 23.12 16.87 -8.29
C PHE A 176 22.16 16.93 -9.47
N ASP A 177 20.92 16.50 -9.23
CA ASP A 177 19.75 16.67 -10.09
C ASP A 177 18.70 17.51 -9.34
N GLY A 178 18.44 18.71 -9.84
CA GLY A 178 17.47 19.64 -9.27
C GLY A 178 16.00 19.26 -9.51
N LEU A 179 15.72 18.09 -10.08
CA LEU A 179 14.36 17.61 -10.40
C LEU A 179 13.56 18.55 -11.33
N GLY A 180 14.27 19.41 -12.06
CA GLY A 180 13.68 20.45 -12.92
C GLY A 180 13.08 21.64 -12.16
N GLN A 181 13.27 21.74 -10.85
CA GLN A 181 12.65 22.76 -9.99
C GLN A 181 13.64 23.52 -9.11
N PHE A 182 14.73 22.87 -8.73
CA PHE A 182 15.65 23.39 -7.71
C PHE A 182 17.03 23.67 -8.31
N ASP A 183 17.58 24.82 -7.97
CA ASP A 183 19.00 25.10 -8.15
C ASP A 183 19.83 24.45 -7.04
N LEU A 184 21.15 24.43 -7.23
CA LEU A 184 22.08 23.91 -6.24
C LEU A 184 21.90 24.69 -4.91
N PRO A 185 21.76 24.02 -3.76
CA PRO A 185 21.45 24.69 -2.51
C PRO A 185 22.61 25.57 -2.03
N GLN A 186 22.29 26.51 -1.13
CA GLN A 186 23.28 27.36 -0.46
C GLN A 186 24.26 26.56 0.41
N ALA A 187 25.43 27.15 0.69
CA ALA A 187 26.58 26.48 1.29
C ALA A 187 26.22 25.75 2.59
N GLU A 188 25.49 26.40 3.50
CA GLU A 188 25.12 25.82 4.78
C GLU A 188 24.24 24.58 4.63
N ARG A 189 23.26 24.61 3.71
CA ARG A 189 22.42 23.44 3.44
C ARG A 189 23.20 22.33 2.76
N LEU A 190 24.09 22.68 1.83
CA LEU A 190 24.92 21.70 1.14
C LEU A 190 25.88 20.99 2.12
N LYS A 191 26.43 21.72 3.10
CA LYS A 191 27.23 21.16 4.20
C LYS A 191 26.46 20.13 5.02
N GLU A 192 25.19 20.41 5.34
CA GLU A 192 24.32 19.45 6.05
C GLU A 192 24.11 18.17 5.25
N ILE A 193 23.85 18.30 3.94
CA ILE A 193 23.65 17.16 3.03
C ILE A 193 24.94 16.33 2.90
N PHE A 194 26.09 16.98 2.69
CA PHE A 194 27.39 16.31 2.61
C PHE A 194 27.68 15.54 3.89
N ARG A 195 27.47 16.18 5.05
CA ARG A 195 27.64 15.54 6.35
C ARG A 195 26.70 14.35 6.52
N ALA A 196 25.42 14.49 6.17
CA ALA A 196 24.45 13.41 6.26
C ALA A 196 24.82 12.22 5.38
N ILE A 197 25.26 12.44 4.13
CA ILE A 197 25.70 11.36 3.24
C ILE A 197 26.91 10.64 3.85
N LEU A 198 27.97 11.38 4.19
CA LEU A 198 29.22 10.79 4.68
C LEU A 198 29.06 10.08 6.04
N GLU A 199 28.32 10.67 6.99
CA GLU A 199 28.16 10.12 8.34
C GLU A 199 27.10 9.02 8.43
N ARG A 200 26.04 9.05 7.60
CA ARG A 200 24.94 8.08 7.70
C ARG A 200 25.14 6.90 6.75
N LYS A 201 25.56 7.17 5.51
CA LYS A 201 25.74 6.14 4.49
C LYS A 201 27.12 5.48 4.62
N TYR A 202 28.16 6.29 4.82
CA TYR A 202 29.56 5.88 4.80
C TYR A 202 30.21 5.91 6.20
N ALA A 203 29.43 5.73 7.27
CA ALA A 203 29.89 5.75 8.65
C ALA A 203 31.11 4.83 8.90
N ASP A 204 31.13 3.67 8.26
CA ASP A 204 32.18 2.66 8.43
C ASP A 204 33.44 2.94 7.57
N LEU A 205 33.37 3.89 6.64
CA LEU A 205 34.45 4.19 5.67
C LEU A 205 35.05 5.59 5.87
N CYS A 206 34.23 6.59 6.20
CA CYS A 206 34.65 7.99 6.29
C CYS A 206 34.97 8.37 7.74
N PRO A 207 36.27 8.57 8.10
CA PRO A 207 36.63 9.00 9.45
C PRO A 207 36.14 10.45 9.71
N PRO A 208 35.88 10.84 10.98
CA PRO A 208 35.37 12.17 11.31
C PRO A 208 36.21 13.33 10.78
N GLU A 209 37.53 13.15 10.65
CA GLU A 209 38.44 14.14 10.07
C GLU A 209 38.21 14.37 8.57
N TYR A 210 37.94 13.29 7.83
CA TYR A 210 37.61 13.37 6.42
C TYR A 210 36.30 14.16 6.23
N VAL A 211 35.26 13.80 6.99
CA VAL A 211 33.97 14.50 6.98
C VAL A 211 34.15 15.99 7.25
N ARG A 212 34.95 16.35 8.28
CA ARG A 212 35.25 17.76 8.59
C ARG A 212 35.92 18.48 7.43
N LYS A 213 36.94 17.89 6.79
CA LYS A 213 37.64 18.50 5.64
C LYS A 213 36.70 18.72 4.45
N VAL A 214 35.93 17.69 4.07
CA VAL A 214 34.99 17.76 2.96
C VAL A 214 33.92 18.82 3.21
N VAL A 215 33.32 18.83 4.40
CA VAL A 215 32.29 19.82 4.75
C VAL A 215 32.86 21.25 4.83
N ALA A 216 34.08 21.43 5.35
CA ALA A 216 34.73 22.74 5.43
C ALA A 216 35.09 23.33 4.06
N SER A 217 35.30 22.48 3.04
CA SER A 217 35.60 22.92 1.67
C SER A 217 34.45 23.66 0.99
N VAL A 218 33.21 23.43 1.43
CA VAL A 218 32.02 24.07 0.86
C VAL A 218 31.94 25.51 1.38
N THR A 219 32.47 26.46 0.61
CA THR A 219 32.49 27.88 0.94
C THR A 219 31.51 28.68 0.09
N SER A 220 30.96 29.77 0.62
CA SER A 220 30.01 30.61 -0.14
C SER A 220 30.68 31.15 -1.41
N GLY A 221 30.13 30.81 -2.58
CA GLY A 221 30.68 31.21 -3.89
C GLY A 221 31.89 30.39 -4.38
N GLY A 222 32.36 29.40 -3.61
CA GLY A 222 33.51 28.56 -3.95
C GLY A 222 33.19 27.25 -4.67
N TYR A 223 31.91 26.88 -4.80
CA TYR A 223 31.46 25.65 -5.43
C TYR A 223 30.38 25.92 -6.48
N GLY A 224 30.13 24.95 -7.36
CA GLY A 224 29.13 25.06 -8.40
C GLY A 224 28.88 23.75 -9.12
N LEU A 225 28.04 23.77 -10.15
CA LEU A 225 27.85 22.62 -11.03
C LEU A 225 28.85 22.66 -12.17
N ARG A 226 29.46 21.51 -12.47
CA ARG A 226 30.31 21.34 -13.65
C ARG A 226 29.54 21.80 -14.91
N PRO A 227 30.16 22.58 -15.81
CA PRO A 227 29.56 22.88 -17.11
C PRO A 227 29.17 21.58 -17.86
N PRO A 228 28.07 21.61 -18.65
CA PRO A 228 27.68 20.44 -19.44
C PRO A 228 28.80 20.04 -20.41
N ARG A 229 29.17 18.76 -20.42
CA ARG A 229 30.27 18.21 -21.22
C ARG A 229 29.77 17.35 -22.39
N TYR A 230 28.61 16.70 -22.25
CA TYR A 230 28.15 15.68 -23.19
C TYR A 230 26.79 15.96 -23.82
N ALA A 231 25.92 16.72 -23.16
CA ALA A 231 24.57 16.99 -23.63
C ALA A 231 24.37 18.49 -23.87
N ALA A 232 24.17 18.89 -25.13
CA ALA A 232 23.94 20.29 -25.50
C ALA A 232 22.59 20.85 -25.01
N ARG A 233 21.63 19.97 -24.67
CA ARG A 233 20.31 20.35 -24.16
C ARG A 233 19.79 19.27 -23.22
N ALA A 234 19.47 19.65 -21.99
CA ALA A 234 18.76 18.76 -21.07
C ALA A 234 17.38 18.45 -21.63
N VAL A 235 16.96 17.19 -21.56
CA VAL A 235 15.58 16.78 -21.77
C VAL A 235 14.76 17.51 -20.71
N SER A 236 14.01 18.52 -21.16
CA SER A 236 13.05 19.23 -20.32
C SER A 236 12.06 18.20 -19.78
N MET A 237 12.04 18.03 -18.46
CA MET A 237 10.89 17.43 -17.83
C MET A 237 9.71 18.36 -18.09
N PRO A 238 8.53 17.85 -18.46
CA PRO A 238 7.32 18.55 -18.04
C PRO A 238 7.49 18.77 -16.53
N PRO A 239 7.29 19.99 -16.00
CA PRO A 239 7.20 20.15 -14.54
C PRO A 239 6.23 19.09 -14.02
N PRO A 240 6.36 18.54 -12.80
CA PRO A 240 5.28 17.74 -12.24
C PRO A 240 4.03 18.62 -12.25
N THR A 241 3.19 18.42 -13.25
CA THR A 241 1.99 19.21 -13.48
C THR A 241 0.96 18.70 -12.51
N GLY A 242 0.95 19.26 -11.31
CA GLY A 242 -0.06 18.98 -10.30
C GLY A 242 -0.30 17.49 -10.04
N LEU A 243 -1.46 17.21 -9.46
CA LEU A 243 -2.00 15.86 -9.31
C LEU A 243 -2.28 15.25 -10.69
N GLN A 244 -1.67 14.11 -11.02
CA GLN A 244 -2.14 13.26 -12.13
C GLN A 244 -2.94 12.07 -11.58
N ILE A 245 -4.19 11.98 -12.00
CA ILE A 245 -5.08 10.87 -11.67
C ILE A 245 -4.87 9.77 -12.71
N SER A 246 -4.53 8.56 -12.27
CA SER A 246 -4.43 7.42 -13.17
C SER A 246 -5.82 7.05 -13.71
N MET A 247 -5.96 6.87 -15.01
CA MET A 247 -7.21 6.46 -15.65
C MET A 247 -7.03 5.14 -16.40
N VAL A 248 -7.85 4.15 -16.06
CA VAL A 248 -7.91 2.86 -16.76
C VAL A 248 -9.24 2.77 -17.50
N ILE A 249 -9.17 2.71 -18.83
CA ILE A 249 -10.36 2.65 -19.68
C ILE A 249 -10.65 1.20 -20.05
N ASN A 250 -11.91 0.76 -19.97
CA ASN A 250 -12.30 -0.54 -20.52
C ASN A 250 -12.18 -0.54 -22.05
N ASP A 251 -11.10 -1.10 -22.59
CA ASP A 251 -10.80 -1.22 -24.02
C ASP A 251 -11.63 -2.29 -24.76
N ARG A 252 -12.54 -2.97 -24.07
CA ARG A 252 -13.54 -3.89 -24.64
C ARG A 252 -14.95 -3.50 -24.26
N HIS A 253 -15.20 -2.23 -23.96
CA HIS A 253 -16.53 -1.79 -23.58
C HIS A 253 -17.51 -1.81 -24.75
N ASP A 254 -17.05 -1.50 -25.96
CA ASP A 254 -17.83 -1.23 -27.16
C ASP A 254 -18.49 -2.47 -27.77
N ILE A 255 -17.87 -3.65 -27.59
CA ILE A 255 -18.41 -4.93 -28.08
C ILE A 255 -19.80 -5.25 -27.51
N HIS A 256 -20.13 -4.77 -26.31
CA HIS A 256 -21.43 -5.01 -25.68
C HIS A 256 -22.42 -3.89 -26.02
N HIS A 257 -23.01 -3.89 -27.22
CA HIS A 257 -23.97 -2.86 -27.64
C HIS A 257 -25.36 -3.46 -27.85
N ILE A 258 -26.36 -2.95 -27.13
CA ILE A 258 -27.76 -3.35 -27.25
C ILE A 258 -28.54 -2.23 -27.93
N HIS A 259 -29.22 -2.52 -29.04
CA HIS A 259 -29.96 -1.55 -29.85
C HIS A 259 -31.48 -1.56 -29.59
N THR A 260 -31.91 -2.14 -28.46
CA THR A 260 -33.32 -2.27 -28.12
C THR A 260 -33.85 -0.98 -27.50
N ARG A 261 -35.09 -0.61 -27.85
CA ARG A 261 -35.77 0.58 -27.33
C ARG A 261 -35.84 0.50 -25.79
N GLY A 262 -35.36 1.55 -25.11
CA GLY A 262 -35.32 1.63 -23.65
C GLY A 262 -33.98 1.24 -23.01
N TYR A 263 -33.04 0.64 -23.77
CA TYR A 263 -31.68 0.41 -23.28
C TYR A 263 -30.84 1.67 -23.46
N VAL A 264 -30.49 2.33 -22.35
CA VAL A 264 -29.79 3.63 -22.34
C VAL A 264 -28.28 3.52 -22.19
N GLU A 265 -27.79 2.36 -21.76
CA GLU A 265 -26.36 2.10 -21.51
C GLU A 265 -25.62 1.87 -22.86
N SER A 266 -24.86 2.86 -23.34
CA SER A 266 -24.31 2.85 -24.70
C SER A 266 -22.79 3.10 -24.74
N PRO A 267 -22.04 2.54 -25.71
CA PRO A 267 -20.59 2.76 -25.86
C PRO A 267 -20.19 4.23 -25.92
N VAL A 268 -21.03 5.10 -26.49
CA VAL A 268 -20.76 6.54 -26.67
C VAL A 268 -20.48 7.26 -25.33
N ARG A 269 -20.97 6.72 -24.20
CA ARG A 269 -20.70 7.24 -22.85
C ARG A 269 -19.21 7.32 -22.56
N ILE A 270 -18.47 6.23 -22.83
CA ILE A 270 -17.03 6.16 -22.57
C ILE A 270 -16.28 7.14 -23.47
N THR A 271 -16.67 7.25 -24.74
CA THR A 271 -16.05 8.22 -25.68
C THR A 271 -16.27 9.66 -25.23
N ALA A 272 -17.50 10.02 -24.82
CA ALA A 272 -17.83 11.37 -24.37
C ALA A 272 -17.08 11.76 -23.10
N VAL A 273 -17.02 10.86 -22.11
CA VAL A 273 -16.25 11.09 -20.88
C VAL A 273 -14.75 11.19 -21.20
N THR A 274 -14.21 10.27 -21.98
CA THR A 274 -12.78 10.26 -22.33
C THR A 274 -12.36 11.58 -23.00
N ALA A 275 -13.13 12.05 -23.99
CA ALA A 275 -12.81 13.28 -24.71
C ALA A 275 -12.81 14.52 -23.79
N ALA A 276 -13.78 14.61 -22.88
CA ALA A 276 -13.85 15.70 -21.91
C ALA A 276 -12.72 15.65 -20.88
N LEU A 277 -12.36 14.45 -20.40
CA LEU A 277 -11.30 14.27 -19.42
C LEU A 277 -9.90 14.47 -20.02
N ASP A 278 -9.64 14.02 -21.25
CA ASP A 278 -8.37 14.27 -21.94
C ASP A 278 -8.10 15.77 -22.08
N ALA A 279 -9.14 16.57 -22.35
CA ALA A 279 -9.03 18.03 -22.48
C ALA A 279 -8.62 18.74 -21.17
N THR A 280 -8.79 18.09 -20.01
CA THR A 280 -8.42 18.67 -18.71
C THR A 280 -6.93 18.59 -18.40
N GLY A 281 -6.20 17.64 -19.02
CA GLY A 281 -4.80 17.36 -18.67
C GLY A 281 -4.58 16.72 -17.29
N LEU A 282 -5.64 16.38 -16.55
CA LEU A 282 -5.56 15.82 -15.19
C LEU A 282 -5.20 14.33 -15.14
N PHE A 283 -5.25 13.62 -16.28
CA PHE A 283 -5.20 12.17 -16.29
C PHE A 283 -3.97 11.58 -16.98
N ALA A 284 -3.46 10.51 -16.39
CA ALA A 284 -2.47 9.63 -17.00
C ALA A 284 -3.12 8.27 -17.33
N ARG A 285 -3.07 7.84 -18.59
CA ARG A 285 -3.68 6.56 -18.99
C ARG A 285 -2.84 5.37 -18.53
N LEU A 286 -3.49 4.39 -17.93
CA LEU A 286 -2.90 3.10 -17.57
C LEU A 286 -3.56 1.97 -18.38
N PRO A 287 -2.78 1.04 -18.95
CA PRO A 287 -3.34 -0.09 -19.69
C PRO A 287 -3.97 -1.11 -18.72
N PRO A 288 -5.14 -1.70 -19.05
CA PRO A 288 -5.78 -2.66 -18.16
C PRO A 288 -5.06 -4.01 -18.17
N ARG A 289 -4.84 -4.57 -16.99
CA ARG A 289 -4.22 -5.89 -16.80
C ARG A 289 -5.24 -6.94 -16.43
N HIS A 290 -4.93 -8.18 -16.78
CA HIS A 290 -5.74 -9.31 -16.40
C HIS A 290 -5.49 -9.74 -14.95
N PHE A 291 -6.57 -10.03 -14.22
CA PHE A 291 -6.55 -10.58 -12.87
C PHE A 291 -7.16 -11.99 -12.81
N PRO A 292 -6.76 -12.86 -11.87
CA PRO A 292 -7.39 -14.17 -11.73
C PRO A 292 -8.85 -14.07 -11.28
N ASP A 293 -9.73 -14.93 -11.81
CA ASP A 293 -11.17 -14.93 -11.49
C ASP A 293 -11.50 -15.20 -10.02
N ARG A 294 -10.53 -15.64 -9.21
CA ARG A 294 -10.68 -15.78 -7.75
C ARG A 294 -11.16 -14.49 -7.08
N TRP A 295 -10.84 -13.33 -7.66
CA TRP A 295 -11.30 -12.04 -7.13
C TRP A 295 -12.78 -11.79 -7.39
N ILE A 296 -13.28 -12.21 -8.55
CA ILE A 296 -14.71 -12.17 -8.88
C ILE A 296 -15.46 -13.18 -8.01
N LYS A 297 -14.99 -14.43 -7.96
CA LYS A 297 -15.59 -15.52 -7.17
C LYS A 297 -15.51 -15.32 -5.65
N ALA A 298 -14.74 -14.33 -5.17
CA ALA A 298 -14.70 -13.95 -3.77
C ALA A 298 -15.78 -12.91 -3.41
N ALA A 299 -16.35 -12.22 -4.40
CA ALA A 299 -17.43 -11.24 -4.22
C ALA A 299 -18.77 -11.72 -4.80
N HIS A 300 -18.77 -12.79 -5.60
CA HIS A 300 -19.94 -13.38 -6.26
C HIS A 300 -20.00 -14.88 -6.02
N ASP A 301 -21.20 -15.45 -6.02
CA ASP A 301 -21.42 -16.89 -6.03
C ASP A 301 -20.70 -17.48 -7.25
N PRO A 302 -19.75 -18.42 -7.08
CA PRO A 302 -19.06 -19.06 -8.18
C PRO A 302 -20.00 -19.61 -9.28
N LYS A 303 -21.20 -20.06 -8.91
CA LYS A 303 -22.21 -20.59 -9.84
C LYS A 303 -22.82 -19.50 -10.72
N LEU A 304 -23.00 -18.28 -10.21
CA LEU A 304 -23.43 -17.13 -11.02
C LEU A 304 -22.35 -16.80 -12.05
N VAL A 305 -21.08 -16.75 -11.62
CA VAL A 305 -19.93 -16.43 -12.48
C VAL A 305 -19.80 -17.45 -13.61
N ASP A 306 -19.90 -18.74 -13.30
CA ASP A 306 -19.82 -19.82 -14.28
C ASP A 306 -21.05 -19.82 -15.20
N TYR A 307 -22.23 -19.46 -14.69
CA TYR A 307 -23.44 -19.27 -15.50
C TYR A 307 -23.28 -18.12 -16.50
N LEU A 308 -22.91 -16.91 -16.06
CA LEU A 308 -22.76 -15.76 -16.96
C LEU A 308 -21.74 -16.05 -18.08
N ARG A 309 -20.61 -16.67 -17.74
CA ARG A 309 -19.60 -17.08 -18.72
C ARG A 309 -20.17 -18.04 -19.77
N SER A 310 -20.80 -19.13 -19.32
CA SER A 310 -21.35 -20.15 -20.22
C SER A 310 -22.52 -19.61 -21.04
N ALA A 311 -23.44 -18.89 -20.41
CA ALA A 311 -24.60 -18.29 -21.07
C ALA A 311 -24.20 -17.27 -22.14
N CYS A 312 -23.17 -16.45 -21.91
CA CYS A 312 -22.65 -15.57 -22.96
C CYS A 312 -21.97 -16.35 -24.08
N ALA A 313 -21.12 -17.33 -23.75
CA ALA A 313 -20.43 -18.13 -24.77
C ALA A 313 -21.42 -18.90 -25.68
N GLU A 314 -22.50 -19.41 -25.11
CA GLU A 314 -23.57 -20.14 -25.79
C GLU A 314 -24.60 -19.23 -26.47
N ALA A 315 -24.60 -17.92 -26.18
CA ALA A 315 -25.58 -16.99 -26.73
C ALA A 315 -25.48 -16.93 -28.27
N PRO A 316 -26.63 -16.71 -28.97
CA PRO A 316 -26.65 -16.51 -30.42
C PRO A 316 -25.69 -15.40 -30.86
N GLU A 317 -25.12 -15.53 -32.06
CA GLU A 317 -24.25 -14.49 -32.64
C GLU A 317 -24.97 -13.15 -32.80
N LYS A 318 -26.28 -13.20 -33.07
CA LYS A 318 -27.15 -12.03 -33.17
C LYS A 318 -28.33 -12.19 -32.21
N GLY A 319 -28.57 -11.19 -31.39
CA GLY A 319 -29.64 -11.16 -30.41
C GLY A 319 -29.15 -11.24 -28.96
N ALA A 320 -30.10 -11.26 -28.03
CA ALA A 320 -29.82 -11.36 -26.61
C ALA A 320 -30.95 -12.13 -25.91
N VAL A 321 -30.62 -12.79 -24.81
CA VAL A 321 -31.58 -13.50 -23.95
C VAL A 321 -32.06 -12.53 -22.87
N TYR A 322 -33.36 -12.25 -22.88
CA TYR A 322 -33.99 -11.41 -21.88
C TYR A 322 -34.59 -12.29 -20.77
N PRO A 323 -34.29 -12.02 -19.49
CA PRO A 323 -34.95 -12.65 -18.37
C PRO A 323 -36.46 -12.30 -18.37
N TYR A 324 -37.32 -13.31 -18.16
CA TYR A 324 -38.78 -13.10 -18.16
C TYR A 324 -39.55 -13.89 -17.09
N VAL A 325 -38.90 -14.86 -16.41
CA VAL A 325 -39.49 -15.64 -15.31
C VAL A 325 -38.55 -15.63 -14.11
N PHE A 326 -39.04 -15.15 -12.96
CA PHE A 326 -38.23 -14.95 -11.76
C PHE A 326 -38.71 -15.86 -10.61
N PRO A 327 -37.81 -16.58 -9.91
CA PRO A 327 -38.17 -17.50 -8.85
C PRO A 327 -38.47 -16.78 -7.52
N VAL A 328 -39.66 -16.19 -7.37
CA VAL A 328 -40.04 -15.43 -6.15
C VAL A 328 -40.34 -16.34 -4.94
N ARG A 329 -40.99 -17.50 -5.15
CA ARG A 329 -41.49 -18.36 -4.06
C ARG A 329 -40.53 -19.47 -3.65
N ASN A 330 -39.72 -19.99 -4.58
CA ASN A 330 -38.81 -21.11 -4.33
C ASN A 330 -37.57 -21.03 -5.23
N THR A 331 -36.47 -20.53 -4.66
CA THR A 331 -35.16 -20.43 -5.31
C THR A 331 -34.33 -21.70 -5.20
N ALA A 332 -34.76 -22.73 -4.46
CA ALA A 332 -33.99 -23.96 -4.30
C ALA A 332 -34.03 -24.86 -5.56
N ARG A 333 -35.05 -24.72 -6.41
CA ARG A 333 -35.20 -25.51 -7.64
C ARG A 333 -34.72 -24.72 -8.85
N ARG A 334 -33.50 -25.01 -9.29
CA ARG A 334 -32.90 -24.41 -10.47
C ARG A 334 -33.53 -24.94 -11.78
N PRO A 335 -34.05 -24.07 -12.68
CA PRO A 335 -34.54 -24.48 -14.00
C PRO A 335 -33.43 -25.07 -14.88
N ARG A 336 -33.80 -26.01 -15.76
CA ARG A 336 -32.89 -26.56 -16.79
C ARG A 336 -32.93 -25.77 -18.10
N GLU A 337 -34.10 -25.23 -18.46
CA GLU A 337 -34.27 -24.42 -19.66
C GLU A 337 -33.49 -23.10 -19.52
N ARG A 338 -32.65 -22.80 -20.52
CA ARG A 338 -31.65 -21.71 -20.43
C ARG A 338 -32.25 -20.31 -20.35
N THR A 339 -33.33 -20.06 -21.09
CA THR A 339 -34.03 -18.77 -21.12
C THR A 339 -34.73 -18.49 -19.78
N VAL A 340 -35.35 -19.51 -19.18
CA VAL A 340 -35.94 -19.45 -17.83
C VAL A 340 -34.84 -19.32 -16.76
N LEU A 341 -33.71 -20.01 -16.96
CA LEU A 341 -32.56 -19.92 -16.07
C LEU A 341 -31.94 -18.52 -16.01
N ALA A 342 -32.14 -17.67 -17.03
CA ALA A 342 -31.69 -16.27 -16.99
C ALA A 342 -32.37 -15.49 -15.87
N GLY A 343 -33.69 -15.65 -15.68
CA GLY A 343 -34.41 -14.99 -14.59
C GLY A 343 -34.18 -15.61 -13.21
N TYR A 344 -33.55 -16.79 -13.13
CA TYR A 344 -33.05 -17.31 -11.85
C TYR A 344 -31.86 -16.50 -11.31
N TRP A 345 -31.02 -15.98 -12.22
CA TRP A 345 -29.81 -15.24 -11.89
C TRP A 345 -29.96 -13.72 -12.08
N CYS A 346 -31.14 -13.24 -12.49
CA CYS A 346 -31.37 -11.82 -12.78
C CYS A 346 -32.47 -11.24 -11.88
N ILE A 347 -32.39 -9.95 -11.56
CA ILE A 347 -33.41 -9.22 -10.79
C ILE A 347 -34.34 -8.34 -11.64
N ASP A 348 -34.09 -8.22 -12.94
CA ASP A 348 -34.90 -7.40 -13.86
C ASP A 348 -35.08 -8.03 -15.26
N THR A 349 -35.91 -7.38 -16.08
CA THR A 349 -36.23 -7.80 -17.46
C THR A 349 -35.47 -7.01 -18.53
N PHE A 350 -34.60 -6.07 -18.17
CA PHE A 350 -33.96 -5.13 -19.10
C PHE A 350 -32.43 -5.19 -19.10
N THR A 351 -31.84 -6.18 -18.41
CA THR A 351 -30.42 -6.53 -18.44
C THR A 351 -30.23 -7.83 -19.24
N PRO A 352 -30.00 -7.77 -20.56
CA PRO A 352 -30.03 -8.95 -21.41
C PRO A 352 -28.66 -9.64 -21.54
N ILE A 353 -28.66 -10.97 -21.58
CA ILE A 353 -27.42 -11.73 -21.81
C ILE A 353 -27.18 -11.86 -23.32
N ASN A 354 -26.07 -11.30 -23.80
CA ASN A 354 -25.55 -11.56 -25.16
C ASN A 354 -24.11 -12.08 -25.12
N ARG A 355 -23.58 -12.50 -26.28
CA ARG A 355 -22.22 -13.07 -26.37
C ARG A 355 -21.11 -12.15 -25.84
N ASN A 356 -21.36 -10.84 -25.85
CA ASN A 356 -20.37 -9.83 -25.51
C ASN A 356 -20.47 -9.31 -24.07
N ALA A 357 -21.52 -9.67 -23.32
CA ALA A 357 -21.73 -9.21 -21.95
C ALA A 357 -20.59 -9.67 -21.01
N TRP A 358 -20.29 -10.99 -20.99
CA TRP A 358 -19.17 -11.52 -20.20
C TRP A 358 -17.80 -10.91 -20.54
N PRO A 359 -17.32 -10.90 -21.80
CA PRO A 359 -15.99 -10.36 -22.09
C PRO A 359 -15.88 -8.86 -21.77
N ALA A 360 -16.95 -8.07 -21.97
CA ALA A 360 -16.96 -6.65 -21.60
C ALA A 360 -16.96 -6.46 -20.07
N ALA A 361 -17.84 -7.16 -19.33
CA ALA A 361 -17.92 -7.08 -17.87
C ALA A 361 -16.65 -7.61 -17.19
N ARG A 362 -16.05 -8.69 -17.71
CA ARG A 362 -14.77 -9.17 -17.20
C ARG A 362 -13.69 -8.12 -17.43
N ARG A 363 -13.64 -7.48 -18.60
CA ARG A 363 -12.64 -6.43 -18.83
C ARG A 363 -12.86 -5.21 -17.94
N ALA A 364 -14.10 -4.86 -17.61
CA ALA A 364 -14.42 -3.83 -16.61
C ALA A 364 -13.78 -4.15 -15.25
N VAL A 365 -13.93 -5.37 -14.74
CA VAL A 365 -13.29 -5.79 -13.48
C VAL A 365 -11.75 -5.71 -13.56
N ASP A 366 -11.16 -6.07 -14.71
CA ASP A 366 -9.71 -5.94 -14.94
C ASP A 366 -9.25 -4.48 -14.87
N CYS A 367 -10.00 -3.56 -15.44
CA CYS A 367 -9.74 -2.13 -15.35
C CYS A 367 -9.84 -1.63 -13.91
N THR A 368 -10.90 -2.01 -13.21
CA THR A 368 -11.13 -1.58 -11.82
C THR A 368 -10.06 -2.10 -10.88
N LEU A 369 -9.65 -3.38 -11.00
CA LEU A 369 -8.55 -3.93 -10.21
C LEU A 369 -7.19 -3.35 -10.59
N THR A 370 -6.98 -2.95 -11.85
CA THR A 370 -5.77 -2.23 -12.26
C THR A 370 -5.68 -0.87 -11.56
N ALA A 371 -6.78 -0.11 -11.53
CA ALA A 371 -6.85 1.18 -10.84
C ALA A 371 -6.74 1.02 -9.31
N ALA A 372 -7.37 -0.02 -8.74
CA ALA A 372 -7.24 -0.35 -7.32
C ALA A 372 -5.79 -0.64 -6.91
N GLU A 373 -5.04 -1.37 -7.74
CA GLU A 373 -3.62 -1.64 -7.47
C GLU A 373 -2.77 -0.36 -7.53
N ASP A 374 -3.13 0.63 -8.35
CA ASP A 374 -2.41 1.90 -8.41
C ASP A 374 -2.60 2.72 -7.12
N VAL A 375 -3.85 2.80 -6.63
CA VAL A 375 -4.18 3.41 -5.33
C VAL A 375 -3.46 2.68 -4.19
N LEU A 376 -3.46 1.34 -4.20
CA LEU A 376 -2.73 0.52 -3.24
C LEU A 376 -1.22 0.82 -3.24
N ASN A 377 -0.64 1.18 -4.39
CA ASN A 377 0.77 1.54 -4.54
C ASN A 377 1.08 3.01 -4.22
N GLY A 378 0.13 3.75 -3.65
CA GLY A 378 0.33 5.11 -3.15
C GLY A 378 -0.19 6.21 -4.08
N ALA A 379 -0.91 5.88 -5.15
CA ALA A 379 -1.59 6.90 -5.93
C ALA A 379 -2.71 7.55 -5.07
N PRO A 380 -2.76 8.89 -4.97
CA PRO A 380 -3.79 9.58 -4.17
C PRO A 380 -5.20 9.38 -4.73
N ALA A 381 -5.32 9.19 -6.05
CA ALA A 381 -6.55 8.80 -6.71
C ALA A 381 -6.28 8.02 -8.01
N ALA A 382 -7.19 7.11 -8.36
CA ALA A 382 -7.26 6.48 -9.67
C ALA A 382 -8.72 6.34 -10.12
N TYR A 383 -8.94 6.29 -11.43
CA TYR A 383 -10.25 6.21 -12.05
C TYR A 383 -10.35 5.01 -12.99
N ALA A 384 -11.33 4.14 -12.74
CA ALA A 384 -11.74 3.08 -13.63
C ALA A 384 -12.93 3.54 -14.48
N LEU A 385 -12.66 3.97 -15.70
CA LEU A 385 -13.66 4.34 -16.69
C LEU A 385 -14.17 3.06 -17.38
N VAL A 386 -15.19 2.45 -16.78
CA VAL A 386 -15.67 1.11 -17.13
C VAL A 386 -17.11 1.12 -17.65
N ARG A 387 -17.40 0.10 -18.47
CA ARG A 387 -18.72 -0.24 -19.00
C ARG A 387 -18.72 -1.74 -19.37
N PRO A 388 -19.71 -2.55 -19.00
CA PRO A 388 -20.93 -2.20 -18.25
C PRO A 388 -20.64 -1.75 -16.79
N PRO A 389 -21.58 -1.04 -16.15
CA PRO A 389 -21.53 -0.71 -14.72
C PRO A 389 -21.60 -1.97 -13.84
N GLY A 390 -21.51 -1.81 -12.52
CA GLY A 390 -21.42 -2.93 -11.58
C GLY A 390 -22.33 -2.89 -10.36
N HIS A 391 -22.77 -1.73 -9.89
CA HIS A 391 -23.31 -1.61 -8.53
C HIS A 391 -24.62 -2.37 -8.23
N HIS A 392 -25.36 -2.82 -9.24
CA HIS A 392 -26.58 -3.62 -9.10
C HIS A 392 -26.35 -5.14 -9.11
N ALA A 393 -25.12 -5.61 -9.36
CA ALA A 393 -24.81 -7.03 -9.33
C ALA A 393 -24.57 -7.50 -7.88
N GLU A 394 -25.52 -8.25 -7.33
CA GLU A 394 -25.48 -8.86 -5.99
C GLU A 394 -24.63 -10.13 -5.96
N TYR A 395 -24.45 -10.72 -4.78
CA TYR A 395 -23.68 -11.96 -4.62
C TYR A 395 -24.24 -13.09 -5.50
N LYS A 396 -25.57 -13.19 -5.65
CA LYS A 396 -26.24 -14.27 -6.39
C LYS A 396 -26.96 -13.81 -7.64
N THR A 397 -27.05 -12.53 -7.95
CA THR A 397 -27.83 -12.06 -9.09
C THR A 397 -27.14 -10.93 -9.84
N PHE A 398 -27.49 -10.76 -11.11
CA PHE A 398 -27.13 -9.62 -11.93
C PHE A 398 -28.38 -8.79 -12.25
N GLY A 399 -28.22 -7.55 -12.69
CA GLY A 399 -29.33 -6.65 -13.02
C GLY A 399 -28.90 -5.20 -13.12
N GLY A 400 -29.81 -4.28 -13.45
CA GLY A 400 -29.55 -2.85 -13.60
C GLY A 400 -28.43 -2.54 -14.59
N PHE A 401 -28.37 -3.26 -15.72
CA PHE A 401 -27.25 -3.22 -16.69
C PHE A 401 -25.92 -3.78 -16.16
N CYS A 402 -25.86 -4.24 -14.91
CA CYS A 402 -24.66 -4.71 -14.23
C CYS A 402 -24.58 -6.25 -14.24
N TYR A 403 -23.43 -6.79 -14.63
CA TYR A 403 -23.19 -8.25 -14.62
C TYR A 403 -22.22 -8.70 -13.52
N LEU A 404 -21.25 -7.85 -13.18
CA LEU A 404 -20.25 -8.09 -12.15
C LEU A 404 -20.07 -6.80 -11.35
N SER A 405 -20.02 -6.90 -10.03
CA SER A 405 -19.89 -5.72 -9.16
C SER A 405 -18.46 -5.21 -9.11
N ASN A 406 -18.12 -4.37 -10.10
CA ASN A 406 -16.76 -3.84 -10.30
C ASN A 406 -16.18 -3.23 -9.02
N ALA A 407 -16.92 -2.30 -8.39
CA ALA A 407 -16.50 -1.61 -7.19
C ALA A 407 -16.41 -2.54 -5.97
N ALA A 408 -17.37 -3.45 -5.78
CA ALA A 408 -17.33 -4.40 -4.66
C ALA A 408 -16.17 -5.40 -4.78
N ILE A 409 -15.85 -5.87 -6.00
CA ILE A 409 -14.69 -6.72 -6.24
C ILE A 409 -13.39 -5.99 -5.86
N ALA A 410 -13.28 -4.70 -6.21
CA ALA A 410 -12.12 -3.88 -5.85
C ALA A 410 -12.06 -3.57 -4.35
N ALA A 411 -13.18 -3.27 -3.71
CA ALA A 411 -13.25 -3.08 -2.26
C ALA A 411 -12.83 -4.34 -1.51
N ASN A 412 -13.29 -5.52 -1.94
CA ASN A 412 -12.88 -6.81 -1.36
C ASN A 412 -11.40 -7.14 -1.60
N PHE A 413 -10.82 -6.66 -2.71
CA PHE A 413 -9.38 -6.74 -2.96
C PHE A 413 -8.59 -5.85 -1.99
N LEU A 414 -9.01 -4.59 -1.84
CA LEU A 414 -8.37 -3.61 -0.96
C LEU A 414 -8.56 -3.91 0.52
N SER A 415 -9.66 -4.56 0.93
CA SER A 415 -9.96 -4.84 2.35
C SER A 415 -8.94 -5.79 3.00
N ARG A 416 -8.15 -6.50 2.19
CA ARG A 416 -7.00 -7.31 2.64
C ARG A 416 -5.80 -6.49 3.08
N HIS A 417 -5.78 -5.19 2.76
CA HIS A 417 -4.68 -4.26 3.00
C HIS A 417 -5.06 -3.15 3.99
N GLY A 418 -6.33 -3.01 4.35
CA GLY A 418 -6.82 -2.02 5.31
C GLY A 418 -8.35 -1.94 5.28
N ARG A 419 -8.95 -1.19 6.22
CA ARG A 419 -10.39 -0.92 6.19
C ARG A 419 -10.78 -0.18 4.91
N VAL A 420 -11.94 -0.47 4.35
CA VAL A 420 -12.44 0.18 3.13
C VAL A 420 -13.78 0.84 3.42
N ALA A 421 -13.98 2.06 2.91
CA ALA A 421 -15.31 2.63 2.79
C ALA A 421 -15.70 2.68 1.32
N MET A 422 -16.94 2.29 1.04
CA MET A 422 -17.59 2.49 -0.25
C MET A 422 -18.56 3.66 -0.14
N LEU A 423 -18.49 4.58 -1.08
CA LEU A 423 -19.45 5.67 -1.24
C LEU A 423 -20.07 5.55 -2.63
N ASP A 424 -21.38 5.33 -2.69
CA ASP A 424 -22.15 5.34 -3.92
C ASP A 424 -22.95 6.64 -4.05
N ILE A 425 -22.69 7.37 -5.13
CA ILE A 425 -23.37 8.63 -5.49
C ILE A 425 -24.06 8.55 -6.87
N ASP A 426 -24.22 7.34 -7.40
CA ASP A 426 -25.18 7.07 -8.47
C ASP A 426 -26.61 7.37 -8.00
N TYR A 427 -27.49 7.78 -8.91
CA TYR A 427 -28.88 8.09 -8.56
C TYR A 427 -29.62 6.88 -7.98
N HIS A 428 -29.26 5.67 -8.41
CA HIS A 428 -29.88 4.43 -7.97
C HIS A 428 -29.13 3.80 -6.80
N HIS A 429 -29.85 3.09 -5.93
CA HIS A 429 -29.22 2.37 -4.82
C HIS A 429 -28.30 1.27 -5.34
N GLY A 430 -27.05 1.26 -4.88
CA GLY A 430 -26.07 0.22 -5.15
C GLY A 430 -26.34 -1.08 -4.37
N ASN A 431 -27.50 -1.71 -4.61
CA ASN A 431 -27.95 -2.92 -3.91
C ASN A 431 -26.94 -4.08 -3.95
N GLY A 432 -26.19 -4.22 -5.04
CA GLY A 432 -25.16 -5.25 -5.15
C GLY A 432 -24.00 -5.05 -4.19
N GLN A 433 -23.58 -3.80 -3.97
CA GLN A 433 -22.54 -3.47 -2.99
C GLN A 433 -23.04 -3.77 -1.56
N GLN A 434 -24.27 -3.34 -1.26
CA GLN A 434 -24.90 -3.59 0.03
C GLN A 434 -24.99 -5.09 0.31
N ASP A 435 -25.53 -5.89 -0.61
CA ASP A 435 -25.68 -7.34 -0.45
C ASP A 435 -24.35 -8.04 -0.15
N ILE A 436 -23.31 -7.76 -0.94
CA ILE A 436 -22.00 -8.41 -0.83
C ILE A 436 -21.33 -8.15 0.53
N PHE A 437 -21.56 -6.99 1.15
CA PHE A 437 -20.94 -6.59 2.42
C PHE A 437 -21.90 -6.56 3.61
N TYR A 438 -23.17 -6.94 3.43
CA TYR A 438 -24.22 -6.72 4.44
C TYR A 438 -23.91 -7.33 5.81
N THR A 439 -23.13 -8.41 5.84
CA THR A 439 -22.72 -9.11 7.07
C THR A 439 -21.26 -8.89 7.46
N ARG A 440 -20.60 -7.87 6.90
CA ARG A 440 -19.16 -7.61 7.05
C ARG A 440 -18.90 -6.24 7.66
N ALA A 441 -17.89 -6.16 8.54
CA ALA A 441 -17.44 -4.91 9.18
C ALA A 441 -16.12 -4.37 8.63
N ASP A 442 -15.42 -5.13 7.77
CA ASP A 442 -14.16 -4.69 7.15
C ASP A 442 -14.37 -3.71 5.99
N VAL A 443 -15.61 -3.60 5.50
CA VAL A 443 -16.05 -2.66 4.47
C VAL A 443 -17.32 -1.94 4.93
N LEU A 444 -17.27 -0.62 5.03
CA LEU A 444 -18.44 0.24 5.23
C LEU A 444 -19.09 0.52 3.88
N THR A 445 -20.39 0.30 3.73
CA THR A 445 -21.17 0.71 2.54
C THR A 445 -22.03 1.94 2.85
N VAL A 446 -21.88 3.00 2.05
CA VAL A 446 -22.68 4.22 2.15
C VAL A 446 -23.25 4.56 0.77
N SER A 447 -24.56 4.77 0.67
CA SER A 447 -25.20 5.10 -0.62
C SER A 447 -26.17 6.26 -0.48
N ILE A 448 -26.09 7.24 -1.39
CA ILE A 448 -27.04 8.36 -1.53
C ILE A 448 -27.78 8.16 -2.84
N HIS A 449 -29.10 7.98 -2.79
CA HIS A 449 -29.89 7.57 -3.94
C HIS A 449 -31.34 8.09 -3.85
N GLY A 450 -32.10 7.99 -4.93
CA GLY A 450 -33.55 8.19 -4.93
C GLY A 450 -34.23 7.13 -4.06
N ASP A 451 -35.23 7.53 -3.26
CA ASP A 451 -35.94 6.61 -2.37
C ASP A 451 -36.49 5.40 -3.16
N PRO A 452 -36.26 4.16 -2.68
CA PRO A 452 -36.71 2.97 -3.40
C PRO A 452 -38.23 2.90 -3.60
N SER A 453 -39.04 3.67 -2.86
CA SER A 453 -40.49 3.73 -3.11
C SER A 453 -40.85 4.22 -4.53
N PHE A 454 -39.96 4.93 -5.22
CA PHE A 454 -40.18 5.42 -6.59
C PHE A 454 -39.00 5.16 -7.54
N ALA A 455 -37.82 4.80 -7.04
CA ALA A 455 -36.63 4.55 -7.85
C ALA A 455 -36.19 3.09 -7.82
N TYR A 456 -35.61 2.61 -8.93
CA TYR A 456 -34.97 1.30 -8.98
C TYR A 456 -33.84 1.23 -7.92
N PRO A 457 -33.70 0.12 -7.16
CA PRO A 457 -34.22 -1.23 -7.38
C PRO A 457 -35.54 -1.57 -6.67
N TYR A 458 -36.24 -0.59 -6.11
CA TYR A 458 -37.56 -0.70 -5.45
C TYR A 458 -37.66 -1.51 -4.15
N PHE A 459 -36.80 -2.50 -3.94
CA PHE A 459 -36.95 -3.47 -2.85
C PHE A 459 -35.82 -3.45 -1.81
N THR A 460 -34.81 -2.60 -2.02
CA THR A 460 -33.68 -2.38 -1.11
C THR A 460 -33.24 -0.92 -1.21
N GLY A 461 -32.47 -0.46 -0.22
CA GLY A 461 -32.01 0.92 -0.11
C GLY A 461 -32.78 1.72 0.93
N PHE A 462 -33.66 1.07 1.69
CA PHE A 462 -34.39 1.75 2.75
C PHE A 462 -33.45 2.11 3.91
N ARG A 463 -33.83 3.17 4.65
CA ARG A 463 -33.01 3.78 5.70
C ARG A 463 -32.74 2.84 6.89
N ASP A 464 -33.63 1.90 7.13
CA ASP A 464 -33.60 0.93 8.23
C ASP A 464 -32.69 -0.29 7.95
N GLU A 465 -32.24 -0.45 6.69
CA GLU A 465 -31.28 -1.47 6.31
C GLU A 465 -29.86 -1.07 6.75
N THR A 466 -29.46 -1.48 7.95
CA THR A 466 -28.20 -1.03 8.59
C THR A 466 -27.11 -2.10 8.66
N GLY A 467 -27.29 -3.21 7.95
CA GLY A 467 -26.41 -4.39 8.00
C GLY A 467 -26.90 -5.44 8.99
N GLN A 468 -26.26 -6.61 8.98
CA GLN A 468 -26.67 -7.78 9.78
C GLN A 468 -25.48 -8.49 10.42
N GLY A 469 -25.67 -9.06 11.61
CA GLY A 469 -24.62 -9.82 12.30
C GLY A 469 -23.37 -8.97 12.52
N SER A 470 -22.21 -9.46 12.10
CA SER A 470 -20.95 -8.70 12.20
C SER A 470 -20.95 -7.41 11.37
N GLY A 471 -21.81 -7.27 10.36
CA GLY A 471 -21.96 -6.05 9.55
C GLY A 471 -22.98 -5.05 10.10
N ALA A 472 -23.62 -5.32 11.24
CA ALA A 472 -24.58 -4.39 11.83
C ALA A 472 -23.92 -3.03 12.13
N GLY A 473 -24.52 -1.96 11.62
CA GLY A 473 -23.99 -0.60 11.68
C GLY A 473 -23.00 -0.24 10.58
N TYR A 474 -22.64 -1.17 9.69
CA TYR A 474 -21.68 -0.97 8.58
C TYR A 474 -22.36 -0.81 7.20
N ASN A 475 -23.67 -0.63 7.17
CA ASN A 475 -24.40 -0.13 6.01
C ASN A 475 -25.15 1.16 6.36
N LEU A 476 -25.03 2.19 5.52
CA LEU A 476 -25.76 3.46 5.66
C LEU A 476 -26.43 3.83 4.33
N ASN A 477 -27.74 3.67 4.27
CA ASN A 477 -28.55 4.17 3.18
C ASN A 477 -29.07 5.58 3.47
N LEU A 478 -28.93 6.48 2.50
CA LEU A 478 -29.41 7.85 2.52
C LEU A 478 -30.40 8.08 1.36
N PRO A 479 -31.59 7.47 1.39
CA PRO A 479 -32.61 7.69 0.38
C PRO A 479 -33.13 9.14 0.45
N LEU A 480 -33.24 9.78 -0.71
CA LEU A 480 -33.75 11.14 -0.88
C LEU A 480 -35.03 11.16 -1.72
N ALA A 481 -35.83 12.20 -1.54
CA ALA A 481 -37.09 12.37 -2.25
C ALA A 481 -36.91 12.53 -3.77
N GLU A 482 -37.96 12.23 -4.54
CA GLU A 482 -37.95 12.31 -6.02
C GLU A 482 -37.60 13.72 -6.53
N GLN A 483 -37.98 14.75 -5.79
CA GLN A 483 -37.72 16.16 -6.14
C GLN A 483 -36.58 16.77 -5.31
N ALA A 484 -35.65 15.95 -4.80
CA ALA A 484 -34.52 16.43 -4.02
C ALA A 484 -33.70 17.48 -4.80
N THR A 485 -33.29 18.52 -4.08
CA THR A 485 -32.49 19.61 -4.62
C THR A 485 -30.99 19.28 -4.52
N PRO A 486 -30.12 20.01 -5.25
CA PRO A 486 -28.67 19.90 -5.03
C PRO A 486 -28.25 20.16 -3.58
N GLY A 487 -29.00 20.98 -2.83
CA GLY A 487 -28.76 21.22 -1.40
C GLY A 487 -29.07 20.01 -0.52
N ASP A 488 -30.14 19.27 -0.83
CA ASP A 488 -30.49 18.02 -0.13
C ASP A 488 -29.42 16.96 -0.38
N PHE A 489 -28.99 16.81 -1.64
CA PHE A 489 -27.89 15.93 -2.02
C PHE A 489 -26.59 16.29 -1.29
N HIS A 490 -26.25 17.59 -1.24
CA HIS A 490 -25.06 18.05 -0.53
C HIS A 490 -25.13 17.76 0.98
N THR A 491 -26.30 17.93 1.59
CA THR A 491 -26.53 17.61 3.01
C THR A 491 -26.34 16.12 3.27
N ALA A 492 -26.88 15.26 2.40
CA ALA A 492 -26.66 13.82 2.46
C ALA A 492 -25.17 13.46 2.28
N LEU A 493 -24.48 14.12 1.35
CA LEU A 493 -23.05 13.95 1.13
C LEU A 493 -22.23 14.30 2.38
N GLN A 494 -22.52 15.40 3.07
CA GLN A 494 -21.83 15.73 4.32
C GLN A 494 -22.04 14.65 5.39
N LYS A 495 -23.27 14.14 5.53
CA LYS A 495 -23.57 13.04 6.46
C LYS A 495 -22.83 11.75 6.09
N ALA A 496 -22.77 11.42 4.80
CA ALA A 496 -22.01 10.28 4.30
C ALA A 496 -20.52 10.40 4.60
N LEU A 497 -19.92 11.56 4.28
CA LEU A 497 -18.50 11.83 4.51
C LEU A 497 -18.14 11.84 6.00
N ALA A 498 -19.01 12.36 6.87
CA ALA A 498 -18.83 12.27 8.31
C ALA A 498 -18.79 10.82 8.80
N ARG A 499 -19.74 9.99 8.35
CA ARG A 499 -19.78 8.56 8.70
C ARG A 499 -18.55 7.80 8.17
N ILE A 500 -18.06 8.17 6.99
CA ILE A 500 -16.83 7.61 6.39
C ILE A 500 -15.60 8.04 7.21
N ALA A 501 -15.52 9.30 7.63
CA ALA A 501 -14.43 9.78 8.46
C ALA A 501 -14.40 9.08 9.83
N GLU A 502 -15.56 8.84 10.45
CA GLU A 502 -15.68 8.05 11.69
C GLU A 502 -15.19 6.60 11.53
N HIS A 503 -15.37 6.01 10.34
CA HIS A 503 -14.88 4.66 10.05
C HIS A 503 -13.36 4.61 9.84
N ASP A 504 -12.73 5.74 9.54
CA ASP A 504 -11.29 5.88 9.31
C ASP A 504 -10.74 4.80 8.36
N PRO A 505 -11.19 4.77 7.09
CA PRO A 505 -10.75 3.77 6.11
C PRO A 505 -9.30 4.00 5.67
N GLY A 506 -8.61 2.93 5.30
CA GLY A 506 -7.35 3.02 4.56
C GLY A 506 -7.56 3.37 3.08
N PHE A 507 -8.74 3.07 2.53
CA PHE A 507 -9.10 3.34 1.13
C PHE A 507 -10.57 3.73 0.98
N LEU A 508 -10.86 4.71 0.12
CA LEU A 508 -12.22 5.06 -0.30
C LEU A 508 -12.47 4.54 -1.72
N VAL A 509 -13.48 3.70 -1.90
CA VAL A 509 -13.99 3.28 -3.21
C VAL A 509 -15.25 4.10 -3.51
N LEU A 510 -15.18 4.98 -4.50
CA LEU A 510 -16.28 5.83 -4.94
C LEU A 510 -16.94 5.23 -6.18
N CYS A 511 -18.22 4.94 -6.09
CA CYS A 511 -19.07 4.52 -7.20
C CYS A 511 -19.73 5.78 -7.77
N LEU A 512 -19.35 6.17 -8.98
CA LEU A 512 -19.66 7.47 -9.58
C LEU A 512 -20.65 7.31 -10.73
N GLY A 513 -21.92 7.65 -10.47
CA GLY A 513 -22.95 7.88 -11.48
C GLY A 513 -23.13 9.37 -11.79
N PHE A 514 -23.47 9.69 -13.03
CA PHE A 514 -23.81 11.06 -13.46
C PHE A 514 -25.31 11.25 -13.76
N ASP A 515 -26.13 10.23 -13.46
CA ASP A 515 -27.58 10.21 -13.64
C ASP A 515 -28.36 11.01 -12.59
N THR A 516 -27.68 11.52 -11.57
CA THR A 516 -28.16 12.61 -10.71
C THR A 516 -28.26 13.97 -11.45
N GLY A 517 -27.68 14.05 -12.66
CA GLY A 517 -27.60 15.24 -13.48
C GLY A 517 -28.92 15.67 -14.10
N ARG A 518 -29.09 16.99 -14.29
CA ARG A 518 -30.29 17.60 -14.85
C ARG A 518 -30.64 17.01 -16.22
N GLY A 519 -31.82 16.40 -16.29
CA GLY A 519 -32.40 15.90 -17.54
C GLY A 519 -31.85 14.54 -17.97
N ASP A 520 -31.09 13.86 -17.10
CA ASP A 520 -30.79 12.45 -17.31
C ASP A 520 -32.07 11.63 -17.45
N PRO A 521 -32.16 10.69 -18.41
CA PRO A 521 -33.38 9.92 -18.61
C PRO A 521 -33.68 8.90 -17.49
N THR A 522 -32.74 8.65 -16.59
CA THR A 522 -32.87 7.63 -15.52
C THR A 522 -32.96 8.21 -14.11
N GLY A 523 -32.70 9.50 -13.94
CA GLY A 523 -32.81 10.19 -12.65
C GLY A 523 -33.65 11.47 -12.75
N THR A 524 -34.32 11.83 -11.65
CA THR A 524 -35.21 13.01 -11.60
C THR A 524 -34.55 14.27 -11.06
N TRP A 525 -33.34 14.14 -10.49
CA TRP A 525 -32.61 15.26 -9.88
C TRP A 525 -32.01 16.19 -10.93
N LYS A 526 -31.55 17.35 -10.45
CA LYS A 526 -31.21 18.50 -11.30
C LYS A 526 -29.81 19.03 -11.05
N LEU A 527 -28.87 18.16 -10.69
CA LEU A 527 -27.47 18.56 -10.50
C LEU A 527 -26.89 19.08 -11.82
N ARG A 528 -26.06 20.11 -11.69
CA ARG A 528 -25.36 20.79 -12.79
C ARG A 528 -23.85 20.60 -12.61
N PRO A 529 -23.03 20.92 -13.64
CA PRO A 529 -21.57 20.80 -13.53
C PRO A 529 -20.97 21.43 -12.26
N GLN A 530 -21.49 22.57 -11.81
CA GLN A 530 -21.04 23.21 -10.57
C GLN A 530 -21.27 22.35 -9.31
N ASP A 531 -22.40 21.64 -9.24
CA ASP A 531 -22.74 20.75 -8.13
C ASP A 531 -21.82 19.51 -8.13
N PHE A 532 -21.51 18.96 -9.32
CA PHE A 532 -20.53 17.89 -9.48
C PHE A 532 -19.13 18.32 -9.05
N ARG A 533 -18.72 19.55 -9.41
CA ARG A 533 -17.44 20.13 -8.97
C ARG A 533 -17.36 20.29 -7.46
N GLN A 534 -18.43 20.77 -6.81
CA GLN A 534 -18.50 20.87 -5.36
C GLN A 534 -18.44 19.48 -4.70
N THR A 535 -19.17 18.51 -5.25
CA THR A 535 -19.18 17.11 -4.80
C THR A 535 -17.77 16.51 -4.87
N GLY A 536 -17.11 16.65 -6.03
CA GLY A 536 -15.72 16.24 -6.22
C GLY A 536 -14.78 16.89 -5.21
N ALA A 537 -14.89 18.19 -4.96
CA ALA A 537 -14.06 18.89 -3.98
C ALA A 537 -14.25 18.39 -2.54
N CYS A 538 -15.50 18.15 -2.12
CA CYS A 538 -15.78 17.60 -0.79
C CYS A 538 -15.20 16.19 -0.59
N ILE A 539 -15.34 15.32 -1.60
CA ILE A 539 -14.78 13.97 -1.58
C ILE A 539 -13.25 14.03 -1.65
N GLY A 540 -12.70 14.88 -2.50
CA GLY A 540 -11.26 15.06 -2.68
C GLY A 540 -10.55 15.52 -1.41
N ARG A 541 -11.21 16.30 -0.55
CA ARG A 541 -10.64 16.75 0.74
C ARG A 541 -10.51 15.64 1.79
N GLN A 542 -11.17 14.50 1.62
CA GLN A 542 -10.99 13.37 2.52
C GLN A 542 -9.53 12.90 2.49
N PRO A 543 -8.91 12.53 3.63
CA PRO A 543 -7.48 12.24 3.70
C PRO A 543 -7.09 10.87 3.11
N PHE A 544 -8.06 10.13 2.55
CA PHE A 544 -7.89 8.76 2.09
C PHE A 544 -7.50 8.70 0.59
N PRO A 545 -6.71 7.70 0.16
CA PRO A 545 -6.57 7.35 -1.25
C PRO A 545 -7.93 6.94 -1.85
N ILE A 546 -8.24 7.42 -3.06
CA ILE A 546 -9.58 7.27 -3.68
C ILE A 546 -9.53 6.46 -4.97
N LEU A 547 -10.24 5.33 -4.99
CA LEU A 547 -10.55 4.64 -6.23
C LEU A 547 -11.93 5.09 -6.73
N VAL A 548 -11.99 5.77 -7.86
CA VAL A 548 -13.25 6.13 -8.53
C VAL A 548 -13.61 5.05 -9.55
N VAL A 549 -14.85 4.57 -9.54
CA VAL A 549 -15.36 3.54 -10.44
C VAL A 549 -16.62 4.08 -11.13
N GLN A 550 -16.63 4.07 -12.47
CA GLN A 550 -17.77 4.57 -13.24
C GLN A 550 -18.98 3.64 -13.11
N GLU A 551 -20.15 4.21 -12.79
CA GLU A 551 -21.46 3.54 -12.79
C GLU A 551 -22.38 4.15 -13.88
N GLY A 552 -23.52 4.74 -13.52
CA GLY A 552 -24.55 5.30 -14.40
C GLY A 552 -24.25 6.66 -15.02
N GLY A 553 -25.28 7.32 -15.57
CA GLY A 553 -25.21 8.59 -16.31
C GLY A 553 -25.31 8.40 -17.82
N TYR A 554 -26.44 8.82 -18.39
CA TYR A 554 -26.89 8.40 -19.72
C TYR A 554 -27.24 9.57 -20.64
N LEU A 555 -27.35 10.81 -20.11
CA LEU A 555 -27.45 12.00 -20.96
C LEU A 555 -26.09 12.39 -21.54
N VAL A 556 -25.74 11.77 -22.68
CA VAL A 556 -24.45 11.93 -23.38
C VAL A 556 -24.07 13.40 -23.62
N ARG A 557 -25.07 14.27 -23.88
CA ARG A 557 -24.86 15.70 -24.17
C ARG A 557 -24.20 16.47 -23.03
N THR A 558 -24.42 16.07 -21.77
CA THR A 558 -23.89 16.75 -20.58
C THR A 558 -22.92 15.88 -19.78
N LEU A 559 -22.82 14.59 -20.11
CA LEU A 559 -22.01 13.62 -19.39
C LEU A 559 -20.53 14.02 -19.30
N GLY A 560 -19.95 14.48 -20.41
CA GLY A 560 -18.55 14.94 -20.45
C GLY A 560 -18.30 16.15 -19.54
N ASP A 561 -19.18 17.15 -19.58
CA ASP A 561 -19.07 18.36 -18.76
C ASP A 561 -19.21 18.05 -17.26
N ASN A 562 -20.17 17.18 -16.91
CA ASN A 562 -20.36 16.73 -15.53
C ASN A 562 -19.12 15.99 -15.01
N ALA A 563 -18.53 15.10 -15.84
CA ALA A 563 -17.32 14.38 -15.49
C ALA A 563 -16.11 15.30 -15.33
N ALA A 564 -15.87 16.18 -16.29
CA ALA A 564 -14.78 17.15 -16.23
C ALA A 564 -14.90 18.04 -14.98
N ALA A 565 -16.12 18.50 -14.67
CA ALA A 565 -16.36 19.32 -13.48
C ALA A 565 -16.13 18.55 -12.17
N PHE A 566 -16.64 17.31 -12.07
CA PHE A 566 -16.41 16.43 -10.92
C PHE A 566 -14.91 16.23 -10.66
N PHE A 567 -14.16 15.80 -11.68
CA PHE A 567 -12.74 15.50 -11.51
C PHE A 567 -11.87 16.74 -11.31
N SER A 568 -12.24 17.89 -11.89
CA SER A 568 -11.60 19.16 -11.55
C SER A 568 -11.77 19.47 -10.06
N GLY A 569 -13.00 19.31 -9.55
CA GLY A 569 -13.29 19.45 -8.12
C GLY A 569 -12.52 18.46 -7.26
N LEU A 570 -12.48 17.18 -7.67
CA LEU A 570 -11.73 16.13 -6.97
C LEU A 570 -10.25 16.49 -6.87
N ALA A 571 -9.63 16.92 -7.96
CA ALA A 571 -8.23 17.33 -7.99
C ALA A 571 -7.96 18.54 -7.09
N GLU A 572 -8.85 19.54 -7.10
CA GLU A 572 -8.78 20.70 -6.19
C GLU A 572 -8.89 20.28 -4.72
N GLY A 573 -9.83 19.38 -4.40
CA GLY A 573 -10.01 18.86 -3.06
C GLY A 573 -8.77 18.09 -2.57
N ILE A 574 -8.17 17.27 -3.45
CA ILE A 574 -6.93 16.53 -3.15
C ILE A 574 -5.76 17.50 -2.93
N ALA A 575 -5.62 18.53 -3.77
CA ALA A 575 -4.58 19.55 -3.62
C ALA A 575 -4.74 20.38 -2.32
N GLN A 576 -5.97 20.51 -1.83
CA GLN A 576 -6.31 21.18 -0.56
C GLN A 576 -6.23 20.26 0.65
N ARG A 577 -5.98 18.96 0.48
CA ARG A 577 -5.68 18.10 1.62
C ARG A 577 -4.53 18.76 2.39
N PRO A 578 -4.59 18.79 3.72
CA PRO A 578 -3.38 19.09 4.48
C PRO A 578 -2.31 18.16 3.91
N LYS A 579 -1.20 18.72 3.40
CA LYS A 579 0.00 17.91 3.17
C LYS A 579 0.11 17.06 4.42
N PRO A 580 0.21 15.72 4.32
CA PRO A 580 0.29 14.88 5.51
C PRO A 580 1.28 15.58 6.41
N ALA A 581 0.77 16.09 7.55
CA ALA A 581 1.61 16.83 8.46
C ALA A 581 2.84 15.95 8.60
N ALA A 582 4.03 16.46 8.30
CA ALA A 582 5.26 15.73 8.56
C ALA A 582 5.05 15.14 9.94
N SER A 583 4.89 13.81 10.00
CA SER A 583 4.18 13.10 11.09
C SER A 583 4.48 13.85 12.37
N PRO A 584 3.49 14.43 13.08
CA PRO A 584 3.75 15.44 14.12
C PRO A 584 4.96 14.96 14.88
N ARG A 585 6.07 15.70 14.71
CA ARG A 585 7.42 15.31 15.14
C ARG A 585 7.21 14.55 16.43
N PRO A 586 7.39 13.21 16.49
CA PRO A 586 7.00 12.48 17.68
C PRO A 586 7.70 13.22 18.80
N ALA A 587 6.91 13.84 19.68
CA ALA A 587 7.46 14.54 20.83
C ALA A 587 8.46 13.54 21.39
N PRO A 588 9.77 13.89 21.46
CA PRO A 588 10.85 12.92 21.49
C PRO A 588 10.43 11.79 22.40
N SER A 589 10.11 10.63 21.82
CA SER A 589 9.53 9.53 22.57
C SER A 589 10.45 9.35 23.77
N PRO A 590 9.93 9.38 25.01
CA PRO A 590 10.81 9.23 26.17
C PRO A 590 11.68 8.02 25.87
N LYS A 591 13.00 8.20 25.80
CA LYS A 591 13.93 7.16 25.34
C LYS A 591 13.54 5.87 26.06
N ARG A 592 13.19 4.82 25.30
CA ARG A 592 12.81 3.53 25.88
C ARG A 592 13.92 3.09 26.82
N ARG A 593 13.62 3.09 28.11
CA ARG A 593 14.57 2.75 29.16
C ARG A 593 14.47 1.26 29.42
N TRP A 594 15.62 0.63 29.48
CA TRP A 594 15.74 -0.79 29.80
C TRP A 594 16.22 -0.93 31.23
N ARG A 595 15.58 -1.81 31.99
CA ARG A 595 15.89 -1.99 33.41
C ARG A 595 15.87 -3.47 33.76
N LYS A 596 16.90 -3.92 34.48
CA LYS A 596 17.03 -5.30 34.96
C LYS A 596 16.68 -5.49 36.45
N THR A 597 16.71 -4.40 37.21
CA THR A 597 16.45 -4.40 38.66
C THR A 597 15.00 -4.02 38.92
N LEU A 598 14.22 -4.87 39.60
CA LEU A 598 12.86 -4.58 40.01
C LEU A 598 12.79 -3.55 41.15
N ARG A 599 11.64 -2.90 41.29
CA ARG A 599 11.25 -1.98 42.37
C ARG A 599 9.94 -2.44 42.99
N ALA A 600 9.63 -2.01 44.21
CA ALA A 600 8.41 -2.39 44.92
C ALA A 600 7.12 -2.21 44.09
N GLY A 601 7.02 -1.14 43.29
CA GLY A 601 5.86 -0.88 42.44
C GLY A 601 5.79 -1.70 41.14
N ASP A 602 6.80 -2.51 40.82
CA ASP A 602 6.81 -3.27 39.55
C ASP A 602 5.96 -4.53 39.59
N VAL A 603 5.70 -5.10 40.78
CA VAL A 603 4.81 -6.27 40.93
C VAL A 603 3.45 -5.95 40.34
N ALA A 604 2.81 -4.88 40.82
CA ALA A 604 1.52 -4.42 40.31
C ALA A 604 1.54 -4.09 38.82
N ARG A 605 2.63 -3.48 38.32
CA ARG A 605 2.77 -3.09 36.91
C ARG A 605 2.95 -4.30 35.99
N ILE A 606 3.64 -5.34 36.43
CA ILE A 606 3.79 -6.59 35.70
C ILE A 606 2.46 -7.33 35.66
N THR A 607 1.80 -7.49 36.81
CA THR A 607 0.46 -8.12 36.91
C THR A 607 -0.56 -7.41 36.01
N GLN A 608 -0.59 -6.07 36.04
CA GLN A 608 -1.45 -5.27 35.17
C GLN A 608 -1.13 -5.48 33.69
N LEU A 609 0.14 -5.41 33.29
CA LEU A 609 0.56 -5.61 31.90
C LEU A 609 0.16 -6.99 31.39
N VAL A 610 0.36 -8.03 32.21
CA VAL A 610 -0.01 -9.41 31.87
C VAL A 610 -1.53 -9.52 31.67
N ALA A 611 -2.32 -8.98 32.60
CA ALA A 611 -3.78 -8.98 32.51
C ALA A 611 -4.29 -8.28 31.24
N GLU A 612 -3.71 -7.11 30.91
CA GLU A 612 -4.07 -6.34 29.72
C GLU A 612 -3.80 -7.06 28.40
N THR A 613 -2.92 -8.08 28.38
CA THR A 613 -2.70 -8.88 27.16
C THR A 613 -3.92 -9.72 26.78
N GLY A 614 -4.82 -10.00 27.72
CA GLY A 614 -6.03 -10.82 27.52
C GLY A 614 -5.75 -12.29 27.20
N LYS A 615 -4.54 -12.79 27.49
CA LYS A 615 -4.13 -14.17 27.15
C LYS A 615 -3.91 -15.10 28.33
N PHE A 616 -3.78 -14.58 29.55
CA PHE A 616 -3.40 -15.35 30.73
C PHE A 616 -4.59 -15.56 31.66
N SER A 617 -4.64 -16.70 32.34
CA SER A 617 -5.61 -16.97 33.41
C SER A 617 -5.34 -16.11 34.65
N THR A 618 -6.31 -16.06 35.56
CA THR A 618 -6.15 -15.35 36.84
C THR A 618 -4.97 -15.90 37.64
N GLU A 619 -4.82 -17.22 37.69
CA GLU A 619 -3.71 -17.90 38.38
C GLU A 619 -2.36 -17.58 37.73
N GLU A 620 -2.30 -17.56 36.39
CA GLU A 620 -1.07 -17.19 35.67
C GLU A 620 -0.67 -15.73 35.96
N ILE A 621 -1.65 -14.81 36.00
CA ILE A 621 -1.43 -13.40 36.35
C ILE A 621 -0.89 -13.26 37.79
N GLU A 622 -1.39 -14.06 38.73
CA GLU A 622 -0.92 -14.12 40.11
C GLU A 622 0.53 -14.63 40.18
N ILE A 623 0.84 -15.74 39.50
CA ILE A 623 2.20 -16.31 39.43
C ILE A 623 3.20 -15.29 38.88
N ALA A 624 2.85 -14.52 37.85
CA ALA A 624 3.73 -13.48 37.33
C ALA A 624 4.08 -12.40 38.38
N GLY A 625 3.12 -12.09 39.27
CA GLY A 625 3.33 -11.21 40.42
C GLY A 625 4.21 -11.85 41.50
N GLU A 626 3.97 -13.11 41.83
CA GLU A 626 4.74 -13.88 42.81
C GLU A 626 6.23 -13.98 42.42
N LEU A 627 6.53 -14.28 41.16
CA LEU A 627 7.92 -14.33 40.66
C LEU A 627 8.64 -12.98 40.82
N ALA A 628 7.92 -11.87 40.59
CA ALA A 628 8.46 -10.53 40.77
C ALA A 628 8.67 -10.21 42.27
N GLN A 629 7.76 -10.63 43.13
CA GLN A 629 7.85 -10.46 44.59
C GLN A 629 8.98 -11.28 45.20
N GLU A 630 9.17 -12.52 44.73
CA GLU A 630 10.26 -13.40 45.13
C GLU A 630 11.61 -12.77 44.76
N ARG A 631 11.73 -12.23 43.53
CA ARG A 631 12.93 -11.50 43.11
C ARG A 631 13.19 -10.24 43.95
N LEU A 632 12.16 -9.53 44.38
CA LEU A 632 12.33 -8.37 45.27
C LEU A 632 12.79 -8.78 46.67
N SER A 633 12.32 -9.92 47.17
CA SER A 633 12.57 -10.38 48.54
C SER A 633 13.93 -11.09 48.66
N ALA A 634 14.23 -12.03 47.77
CA ALA A 634 15.44 -12.85 47.79
C ALA A 634 16.57 -12.34 46.86
N GLY A 635 16.33 -11.28 46.08
CA GLY A 635 17.34 -10.72 45.19
C GLY A 635 17.85 -11.73 44.16
N SER A 636 19.16 -11.78 43.92
CA SER A 636 19.75 -12.74 42.98
C SER A 636 19.61 -14.21 43.39
N ALA A 637 19.38 -14.49 44.68
CA ALA A 637 19.22 -15.86 45.17
C ALA A 637 17.90 -16.50 44.71
N SER A 638 16.91 -15.70 44.30
CA SER A 638 15.63 -16.20 43.74
C SER A 638 15.79 -17.02 42.45
N GLY A 639 16.91 -16.87 41.72
CA GLY A 639 17.08 -17.47 40.39
C GLY A 639 16.32 -16.77 39.26
N TYR A 640 15.32 -15.92 39.55
CA TYR A 640 14.57 -15.20 38.53
C TYR A 640 15.22 -13.87 38.15
N HIS A 641 15.42 -13.65 36.85
CA HIS A 641 15.96 -12.41 36.29
C HIS A 641 14.91 -11.72 35.43
N PHE A 642 14.84 -10.40 35.54
CA PHE A 642 13.84 -9.60 34.84
C PHE A 642 14.50 -8.63 33.86
N LEU A 643 13.78 -8.35 32.78
CA LEU A 643 14.09 -7.28 31.84
C LEU A 643 12.81 -6.50 31.55
N LEU A 644 12.81 -5.22 31.90
CA LEU A 644 11.68 -4.31 31.75
C LEU A 644 11.98 -3.28 30.65
N ALA A 645 11.03 -3.08 29.76
CA ALA A 645 11.03 -2.03 28.74
C ALA A 645 10.02 -0.95 29.12
N GLU A 646 10.50 0.26 29.40
CA GLU A 646 9.69 1.34 29.96
C GLU A 646 9.78 2.61 29.10
N SER A 647 8.68 3.36 29.01
CA SER A 647 8.67 4.70 28.41
C SER A 647 7.86 5.63 29.30
N GLY A 648 8.50 6.67 29.83
CA GLY A 648 7.91 7.51 30.87
C GLY A 648 7.58 6.68 32.12
N THR A 649 6.31 6.73 32.55
CA THR A 649 5.78 5.97 33.71
C THR A 649 5.19 4.60 33.32
N ARG A 650 5.05 4.30 32.03
CA ARG A 650 4.38 3.08 31.54
C ARG A 650 5.37 1.94 31.29
N LEU A 651 5.00 0.74 31.72
CA LEU A 651 5.70 -0.51 31.39
C LEU A 651 5.18 -0.99 30.03
N GLN A 652 6.03 -1.02 29.01
CA GLN A 652 5.64 -1.40 27.64
C GLN A 652 5.82 -2.90 27.38
N GLY A 653 6.64 -3.58 28.18
CA GLY A 653 6.86 -5.01 28.08
C GLY A 653 7.87 -5.49 29.12
N TYR A 654 7.84 -6.79 29.42
CA TYR A 654 8.83 -7.41 30.28
C TYR A 654 9.14 -8.85 29.85
N ALA A 655 10.28 -9.35 30.32
CA ALA A 655 10.65 -10.76 30.26
C ALA A 655 11.19 -11.23 31.62
N CYS A 656 10.89 -12.48 31.98
CA CYS A 656 11.41 -13.18 33.15
C CYS A 656 12.10 -14.48 32.71
N PHE A 657 13.33 -14.69 33.14
CA PHE A 657 14.16 -15.86 32.79
C PHE A 657 15.10 -16.24 33.93
N GLY A 658 15.59 -17.48 33.99
CA GLY A 658 16.49 -17.94 35.06
C GLY A 658 17.21 -19.25 34.72
N PRO A 659 18.27 -19.60 35.47
CA PRO A 659 18.96 -20.86 35.26
C PRO A 659 18.06 -22.03 35.68
N VAL A 660 18.15 -23.14 34.97
CA VAL A 660 17.47 -24.40 35.34
C VAL A 660 18.27 -25.04 36.48
N PRO A 661 17.71 -25.20 37.70
CA PRO A 661 18.41 -25.78 38.82
C PRO A 661 18.94 -27.20 38.49
N GLY A 662 20.18 -27.48 38.88
CA GLY A 662 20.82 -28.77 38.62
C GLY A 662 21.38 -28.93 37.18
N SER A 663 21.39 -27.87 36.37
CA SER A 663 22.03 -27.85 35.06
C SER A 663 23.24 -26.90 35.03
N ASP A 664 24.24 -27.20 34.19
CA ASP A 664 25.43 -26.37 34.06
C ASP A 664 25.20 -25.13 33.18
N GLN A 665 24.34 -25.24 32.15
CA GLN A 665 24.23 -24.22 31.09
C GLN A 665 22.80 -24.03 30.57
N SER A 666 21.78 -24.61 31.21
CA SER A 666 20.38 -24.52 30.76
C SER A 666 19.65 -23.40 31.49
N TRP A 667 18.80 -22.68 30.75
CA TRP A 667 18.03 -21.55 31.24
C TRP A 667 16.59 -21.65 30.74
N ASP A 668 15.65 -21.22 31.57
CA ASP A 668 14.24 -21.08 31.19
C ASP A 668 13.93 -19.62 30.90
N LEU A 669 13.21 -19.35 29.81
CA LEU A 669 12.44 -18.13 29.67
C LEU A 669 11.02 -18.42 30.18
N TYR A 670 10.81 -18.11 31.47
CA TYR A 670 9.53 -18.33 32.11
C TYR A 670 8.42 -17.51 31.46
N TRP A 671 8.65 -16.21 31.25
CA TRP A 671 7.58 -15.29 30.80
C TRP A 671 8.09 -14.20 29.87
N ILE A 672 7.27 -13.83 28.88
CA ILE A 672 7.47 -12.64 28.06
C ILE A 672 6.11 -12.02 27.71
N ALA A 673 5.93 -10.74 28.01
CA ALA A 673 4.69 -10.00 27.72
C ALA A 673 4.98 -8.62 27.14
N VAL A 674 4.13 -8.19 26.22
CA VAL A 674 4.20 -6.89 25.55
C VAL A 674 2.83 -6.24 25.59
N ASP A 675 2.82 -4.96 25.95
CA ASP A 675 1.62 -4.13 26.00
C ASP A 675 0.88 -4.22 24.66
N PRO A 676 -0.46 -4.44 24.64
CA PRO A 676 -1.23 -4.61 23.40
C PRO A 676 -1.00 -3.51 22.36
N SER A 677 -0.84 -2.26 22.79
CA SER A 677 -0.58 -1.12 21.90
C SER A 677 0.80 -1.13 21.26
N HIS A 678 1.70 -2.00 21.74
CA HIS A 678 3.07 -2.16 21.26
C HIS A 678 3.32 -3.54 20.63
N GLN A 679 2.31 -4.41 20.55
CA GLN A 679 2.42 -5.67 19.83
C GLN A 679 2.58 -5.39 18.32
N GLY A 680 3.39 -6.20 17.63
CA GLY A 680 3.73 -5.96 16.22
C GLY A 680 4.77 -4.85 15.96
N THR A 681 5.16 -4.05 16.97
CA THR A 681 6.17 -2.97 16.82
C THR A 681 7.63 -3.45 16.89
N GLY A 682 7.85 -4.75 17.08
CA GLY A 682 9.19 -5.33 17.29
C GLY A 682 9.69 -5.33 18.74
N LEU A 683 8.94 -4.77 19.70
CA LEU A 683 9.34 -4.78 21.12
C LEU A 683 9.52 -6.19 21.70
N GLY A 684 8.66 -7.15 21.35
CA GLY A 684 8.81 -8.55 21.79
C GLY A 684 10.10 -9.19 21.27
N ARG A 685 10.51 -8.89 20.04
CA ARG A 685 11.80 -9.32 19.47
C ARG A 685 12.97 -8.73 20.27
N LEU A 686 12.91 -7.44 20.61
CA LEU A 686 13.97 -6.78 21.39
C LEU A 686 14.08 -7.34 22.82
N LEU A 687 12.95 -7.63 23.47
CA LEU A 687 12.93 -8.30 24.79
C LEU A 687 13.60 -9.67 24.70
N MET A 688 13.21 -10.50 23.72
CA MET A 688 13.82 -11.81 23.50
C MET A 688 15.33 -11.72 23.27
N GLN A 689 15.77 -10.89 22.31
CA GLN A 689 17.20 -10.74 21.98
C GLN A 689 18.04 -10.27 23.18
N ARG A 690 17.49 -9.38 24.01
CA ARG A 690 18.19 -8.88 25.20
C ARG A 690 18.20 -9.88 26.35
N SER A 691 17.14 -10.67 26.51
CA SER A 691 17.12 -11.80 27.45
C SER A 691 18.15 -12.85 27.03
N GLU A 692 18.19 -13.24 25.75
CA GLU A 692 19.21 -14.15 25.22
C GLU A 692 20.63 -13.59 25.43
N ALA A 693 20.86 -12.31 25.17
CA ALA A 693 22.15 -11.69 25.42
C ALA A 693 22.53 -11.69 26.91
N ALA A 694 21.57 -11.50 27.82
CA ALA A 694 21.81 -11.60 29.25
C ALA A 694 22.12 -13.04 29.69
N ILE A 695 21.47 -14.04 29.09
CA ILE A 695 21.74 -15.45 29.32
C ILE A 695 23.15 -15.82 28.83
N ARG A 696 23.55 -15.38 27.62
CA ARG A 696 24.94 -15.57 27.12
C ARG A 696 25.98 -14.96 28.06
N GLN A 697 25.73 -13.74 28.54
CA GLN A 697 26.60 -13.08 29.52
C GLN A 697 26.73 -13.86 30.83
N ALA A 698 25.67 -14.57 31.23
CA ALA A 698 25.66 -15.47 32.38
C ALA A 698 26.19 -16.89 32.06
N LYS A 699 26.82 -17.09 30.90
CA LYS A 699 27.36 -18.37 30.41
C LYS A 699 26.29 -19.45 30.17
N GLY A 700 25.03 -19.07 30.00
CA GLY A 700 23.97 -19.98 29.54
C GLY A 700 24.12 -20.31 28.06
N ARG A 701 23.85 -21.57 27.70
CA ARG A 701 24.00 -22.09 26.34
C ARG A 701 22.68 -22.58 25.75
N LYS A 702 21.77 -23.12 26.55
CA LYS A 702 20.47 -23.62 26.10
C LYS A 702 19.36 -22.85 26.78
N VAL A 703 18.38 -22.41 25.99
CA VAL A 703 17.18 -21.73 26.48
C VAL A 703 15.96 -22.58 26.17
N TYR A 704 15.15 -22.84 27.19
CA TYR A 704 13.89 -23.55 27.09
C TYR A 704 12.72 -22.60 27.31
N ILE A 705 11.63 -22.82 26.57
CA ILE A 705 10.40 -22.05 26.68
C ILE A 705 9.22 -23.02 26.67
N ASP A 706 8.38 -22.91 27.70
CA ASP A 706 7.15 -23.66 27.81
C ASP A 706 5.96 -22.81 27.35
N THR A 707 5.05 -23.38 26.57
CA THR A 707 3.80 -22.70 26.19
C THR A 707 2.68 -23.68 25.88
N SER A 708 1.43 -23.23 26.00
CA SER A 708 0.26 -24.02 25.66
C SER A 708 0.24 -24.41 24.18
N SER A 709 -0.18 -25.63 23.86
CA SER A 709 -0.42 -26.12 22.50
C SER A 709 -1.80 -25.71 21.95
N SER A 710 -2.67 -25.13 22.78
CA SER A 710 -4.02 -24.72 22.39
C SER A 710 -4.05 -23.66 21.25
N PRO A 711 -5.16 -23.54 20.49
CA PRO A 711 -5.28 -22.61 19.37
C PRO A 711 -4.98 -21.12 19.69
N PRO A 712 -5.40 -20.56 20.86
CA PRO A 712 -5.09 -19.16 21.22
C PRO A 712 -3.58 -18.84 21.27
N TYR A 713 -2.73 -19.83 21.57
CA TYR A 713 -1.28 -19.66 21.68
C TYR A 713 -0.54 -19.93 20.36
N ALA A 714 -1.25 -20.21 19.25
CA ALA A 714 -0.63 -20.44 17.95
C ALA A 714 0.24 -19.27 17.46
N ALA A 715 -0.16 -18.02 17.75
CA ALA A 715 0.64 -16.84 17.43
C ALA A 715 1.91 -16.73 18.29
N THR A 716 1.86 -17.18 19.54
CA THR A 716 2.98 -17.23 20.49
C THR A 716 4.01 -18.28 20.04
N ARG A 717 3.54 -19.48 19.69
CA ARG A 717 4.37 -20.56 19.11
C ARG A 717 5.09 -20.11 17.84
N ARG A 718 4.37 -19.51 16.90
CA ARG A 718 4.97 -18.90 15.68
C ARG A 718 5.96 -17.78 15.99
N PHE A 719 5.78 -17.06 17.10
CA PHE A 719 6.73 -16.04 17.51
C PHE A 719 8.05 -16.68 17.98
N TYR A 720 8.02 -17.75 18.77
CA TYR A 720 9.22 -18.49 19.19
C TYR A 720 9.95 -19.12 18.00
N GLU A 721 9.22 -19.73 17.07
CA GLU A 721 9.78 -20.28 15.82
C GLU A 721 10.50 -19.20 14.99
N ARG A 722 9.91 -18.01 14.84
CA ARG A 722 10.56 -16.86 14.17
C ARG A 722 11.79 -16.34 14.91
N MET A 723 11.89 -16.56 16.23
CA MET A 723 13.06 -16.20 17.02
C MET A 723 14.15 -17.28 16.98
N GLY A 724 13.92 -18.38 16.25
CA GLY A 724 14.87 -19.47 16.06
C GLY A 724 14.80 -20.55 17.14
N TYR A 725 13.70 -20.62 17.90
CA TYR A 725 13.45 -21.74 18.80
C TYR A 725 12.79 -22.89 18.02
N VAL A 726 13.16 -24.11 18.37
CA VAL A 726 12.67 -25.35 17.75
C VAL A 726 11.82 -26.10 18.77
N LEU A 727 10.65 -26.59 18.35
CA LEU A 727 9.81 -27.44 19.19
C LEU A 727 10.54 -28.77 19.43
N CYS A 728 10.85 -29.09 20.69
CA CYS A 728 11.62 -30.29 21.06
C CYS A 728 10.79 -31.34 21.79
N ALA A 729 9.71 -30.95 22.47
CA ALA A 729 8.77 -31.87 23.09
C ALA A 729 7.35 -31.29 23.10
N GLU A 730 6.36 -32.18 23.08
CA GLU A 730 4.96 -31.85 23.31
C GLU A 730 4.34 -32.88 24.25
N PHE A 731 3.68 -32.39 25.31
CA PHE A 731 2.98 -33.20 26.30
C PHE A 731 1.48 -32.94 26.14
N PRO A 732 0.71 -33.86 25.54
CA PRO A 732 -0.74 -33.67 25.41
C PRO A 732 -1.41 -33.63 26.79
N ASP A 733 -2.51 -32.88 26.87
CA ASP A 733 -3.37 -32.77 28.07
C ASP A 733 -2.63 -32.40 29.37
N PHE A 734 -1.51 -31.66 29.26
CA PHE A 734 -0.67 -31.30 30.39
C PHE A 734 -1.31 -30.26 31.32
N TYR A 735 -1.95 -29.23 30.75
CA TYR A 735 -2.58 -28.16 31.53
C TYR A 735 -4.04 -28.49 31.87
N ARG A 736 -4.74 -29.12 30.92
CA ARG A 736 -6.13 -29.64 31.01
C ARG A 736 -6.44 -30.43 29.73
N ASP A 737 -7.55 -31.17 29.72
CA ASP A 737 -8.02 -31.89 28.54
C ASP A 737 -8.12 -30.96 27.31
N GLY A 738 -7.43 -31.33 26.22
CA GLY A 738 -7.34 -30.55 24.99
C GLY A 738 -6.31 -29.42 24.99
N ASP A 739 -5.53 -29.26 26.07
CA ASP A 739 -4.50 -28.23 26.23
C ASP A 739 -3.17 -28.83 26.72
N GLY A 740 -2.28 -29.09 25.77
CA GLY A 740 -0.96 -29.64 26.02
C GLY A 740 0.11 -28.59 26.28
N LYS A 741 1.29 -29.05 26.70
CA LYS A 741 2.49 -28.25 26.88
C LYS A 741 3.46 -28.48 25.74
N SER A 742 3.73 -27.44 24.96
CA SER A 742 4.78 -27.40 23.94
C SER A 742 6.05 -26.81 24.54
N VAL A 743 7.17 -27.55 24.42
CA VAL A 743 8.49 -27.13 24.89
C VAL A 743 9.37 -26.77 23.70
N TYR A 744 9.85 -25.54 23.68
CA TYR A 744 10.71 -24.98 22.65
C TYR A 744 12.14 -24.83 23.18
N GLU A 745 13.13 -25.16 22.37
CA GLU A 745 14.55 -25.04 22.71
C GLU A 745 15.29 -24.17 21.70
N LYS A 746 16.26 -23.39 22.18
CA LYS A 746 17.27 -22.74 21.35
C LYS A 746 18.66 -22.88 21.96
N THR A 747 19.62 -23.26 21.14
CA THR A 747 21.04 -23.19 21.51
C THR A 747 21.56 -21.80 21.15
N LEU A 748 22.21 -21.13 22.11
CA LEU A 748 22.85 -19.84 21.92
C LEU A 748 24.31 -20.06 21.52
N ASP A 749 24.69 -19.54 20.35
CA ASP A 749 26.09 -19.52 19.91
C ASP A 749 26.93 -18.58 20.78
N HIS A 750 28.22 -18.89 20.89
CA HIS A 750 29.20 -18.18 21.73
C HIS A 750 29.51 -16.76 21.24
#